data_AF-A0A6A5TFK4-F1
#
_entry.id   AF-A0A6A5TFK4-F1
#
_cell.length_a   1.000
_cell.length_b   1.000
_cell.length_c   1.000
_cell.angle_alpha   90.00
_cell.angle_beta   90.00
_cell.angle_gamma   90.00
#
_symmetry.space_group_name_H-M   'P 1'
#
loop_
_entity.id
_entity.type
_entity.pdbx_description
1 polymer ?
#
loop_
_entity_poly.entity_id
_entity_poly.type
_entity_poly.pdbx_seq_one_letter_code
_entity_poly.pdbx_strand_id
1 'polypeptide(L)'
;MSAMSDTPDDKKGLSLMSAVTGNMDRLRQSIDAMRQLHDRWKDNGGSSINLIAQLTALKSNLGEMQDWMNYAIHDMHPQLLNDLDFLMTSCALLVRNLDALVAQLRQPDHDNTDFALKLKYVVGSRSMDRLRSVAKRQTDAINLLLAACKCHTTAQRKILLHKSRQIREEDASSLHTLVRNSRWNGQAIRALTQVSRMIQWFRFLFYIKLFRRGPEELPTEQEYIDAAAVMRSEAIDRALEEDATYLRRETKLVLAGRPNSGKDLIMRQIKVLYAEGYPREERIQYRYAVRSTIRLLIHSIIDLLRDTGINLSEDLNQDFAVLLHEVETVELKTITPAAVHAVENLWNSPTFSTLYIKNFEIDFPQYAPYFAQELVRMSADDYIPTEADIIRLNQSVGGIKELRFNWDELEVHLFNIAGHIPDQFRKRWFHQLEGATALIYTVDVSTYDRPYLGQPTESLLIEDFANFDAWANSPKFAGSSIMLLLNNFTRFREKLQHSPLATFFPDYNAPPSSSASQEDVEVAARQYILRRFKNANRNRLSIYSFWVDIDMSDNQHLYAAMKKTLTHIQQRKARSEVGDASTSAGAYSSGGTFGRATPSSFTRSGTLRSKGSVGLSSQGLSSPGGRSGTVTERAVSP
;
A
#
# COMPACT_ATOMS: atom_id res chain seq x y z
N MET A 1 47.07 82.87 -39.85
CA MET A 1 47.51 81.62 -39.20
C MET A 1 47.73 81.91 -37.73
N SER A 2 46.70 81.69 -36.92
CA SER A 2 46.79 81.69 -35.47
C SER A 2 46.48 80.26 -35.04
N ALA A 3 47.47 79.59 -34.47
CA ALA A 3 47.31 78.25 -33.93
C ALA A 3 46.35 78.33 -32.73
N MET A 4 45.15 77.80 -32.88
CA MET A 4 44.30 77.46 -31.73
C MET A 4 45.01 76.35 -30.97
N SER A 5 45.45 76.68 -29.76
CA SER A 5 45.97 75.72 -28.79
C SER A 5 44.86 74.74 -28.39
N ASP A 6 44.94 73.49 -28.84
CA ASP A 6 44.13 72.38 -28.30
C ASP A 6 44.26 72.36 -26.78
N THR A 7 43.16 72.53 -26.05
CA THR A 7 43.17 72.39 -24.60
C THR A 7 43.37 70.91 -24.24
N PRO A 8 44.04 70.58 -23.11
CA PRO A 8 44.23 69.19 -22.68
C PRO A 8 42.92 68.41 -22.47
N ASP A 9 41.78 69.10 -22.34
CA ASP A 9 40.46 68.50 -22.20
C ASP A 9 39.82 68.12 -23.56
N ASP A 10 40.12 68.83 -24.65
CA ASP A 10 39.67 68.46 -26.01
C ASP A 10 40.29 67.12 -26.47
N LYS A 11 41.58 66.91 -26.18
CA LYS A 11 42.27 65.63 -26.45
C LYS A 11 41.71 64.46 -25.66
N LYS A 12 41.28 64.71 -24.41
CA LYS A 12 40.61 63.69 -23.58
C LYS A 12 39.21 63.35 -24.12
N GLY A 13 38.44 64.34 -24.55
CA GLY A 13 37.13 64.14 -25.18
C GLY A 13 37.19 63.25 -26.42
N LEU A 14 38.17 63.50 -27.30
CA LEU A 14 38.40 62.69 -28.51
C LEU A 14 38.85 61.25 -28.19
N SER A 15 39.74 61.07 -27.20
CA SER A 15 40.15 59.74 -26.73
C SER A 15 38.96 58.94 -26.17
N LEU A 16 38.06 59.61 -25.44
CA LEU A 16 36.85 59.01 -24.90
C LEU A 16 35.89 58.56 -25.99
N MET A 17 35.70 59.37 -27.03
CA MET A 17 34.89 59.00 -28.20
C MET A 17 35.41 57.73 -28.89
N SER A 18 36.73 57.61 -29.03
CA SER A 18 37.34 56.39 -29.56
C SER A 18 37.12 55.18 -28.64
N ALA A 19 37.15 55.38 -27.32
CA ALA A 19 36.91 54.31 -26.35
C ALA A 19 35.44 53.84 -26.35
N VAL A 20 34.48 54.77 -26.44
CA VAL A 20 33.04 54.48 -26.58
C VAL A 20 32.79 53.65 -27.84
N THR A 21 33.33 54.10 -28.98
CA THR A 21 33.19 53.41 -30.27
C THR A 21 33.79 51.99 -30.22
N GLY A 22 35.02 51.87 -29.70
CA GLY A 22 35.71 50.57 -29.58
C GLY A 22 35.00 49.60 -28.63
N ASN A 23 34.41 50.09 -27.53
CA ASN A 23 33.61 49.27 -26.63
C ASN A 23 32.29 48.83 -27.28
N MET A 24 31.64 49.70 -28.05
CA MET A 24 30.40 49.40 -28.76
C MET A 24 30.60 48.31 -29.84
N ASP A 25 31.69 48.39 -30.60
CA ASP A 25 32.03 47.41 -31.63
C ASP A 25 32.36 46.04 -31.04
N ARG A 26 33.11 46.02 -29.92
CA ARG A 26 33.38 44.75 -29.22
C ARG A 26 32.13 44.16 -28.61
N LEU A 27 31.28 44.97 -27.97
CA LEU A 27 29.97 44.52 -27.46
C LEU A 27 29.13 43.89 -28.57
N ARG A 28 29.13 44.48 -29.78
CA ARG A 28 28.43 43.91 -30.94
C ARG A 28 28.96 42.52 -31.27
N GLN A 29 30.29 42.35 -31.37
CA GLN A 29 30.92 41.06 -31.67
C GLN A 29 30.61 40.01 -30.60
N SER A 30 30.68 40.37 -29.31
CA SER A 30 30.36 39.46 -28.22
C SER A 30 28.87 39.08 -28.18
N ILE A 31 27.96 40.02 -28.49
CA ILE A 31 26.51 39.76 -28.59
C ILE A 31 26.23 38.77 -29.73
N ASP A 32 26.82 38.97 -30.90
CA ASP A 32 26.62 38.07 -32.05
C ASP A 32 27.20 36.68 -31.76
N ALA A 33 28.34 36.60 -31.08
CA ALA A 33 28.92 35.33 -30.64
C ALA A 33 28.04 34.60 -29.61
N MET A 34 27.42 35.34 -28.68
CA MET A 34 26.47 34.81 -27.70
C MET A 34 25.17 34.33 -28.34
N ARG A 35 24.66 35.03 -29.37
CA ARG A 35 23.49 34.58 -30.15
C ARG A 35 23.77 33.27 -30.86
N GLN A 36 24.92 33.15 -31.52
CA GLN A 36 25.33 31.89 -32.15
C GLN A 36 25.46 30.73 -31.16
N LEU A 37 25.93 31.00 -29.93
CA LEU A 37 25.99 30.00 -28.87
C LEU A 37 24.58 29.64 -28.35
N HIS A 38 23.67 30.60 -28.25
CA HIS A 38 22.28 30.39 -27.86
C HIS A 38 21.50 29.55 -28.89
N ASP A 39 21.64 29.86 -30.18
CA ASP A 39 20.95 29.13 -31.25
C ASP A 39 21.40 27.65 -31.33
N ARG A 40 22.65 27.38 -30.95
CA ARG A 40 23.19 26.01 -30.83
C ARG A 40 22.72 25.28 -29.58
N TRP A 41 22.43 25.99 -28.50
CA TRP A 41 22.14 25.41 -27.19
C TRP A 41 20.94 26.11 -26.54
N LYS A 42 19.77 25.48 -26.64
CA LYS A 42 18.51 26.01 -26.10
C LYS A 42 18.53 25.95 -24.56
N ASP A 43 18.74 27.09 -23.92
CA ASP A 43 18.77 27.23 -22.46
C ASP A 43 17.35 27.10 -21.87
N ASN A 44 17.12 26.14 -20.97
CA ASN A 44 15.84 26.05 -20.25
C ASN A 44 15.64 27.22 -19.25
N GLY A 45 16.71 27.94 -18.86
CA GLY A 45 16.68 28.98 -17.84
C GLY A 45 16.65 30.44 -18.35
N GLY A 46 16.79 30.68 -19.66
CA GLY A 46 16.73 32.02 -20.26
C GLY A 46 17.85 32.99 -19.86
N SER A 47 18.90 32.54 -19.15
CA SER A 47 20.01 33.40 -18.68
C SER A 47 20.80 34.01 -19.84
N SER A 48 21.03 33.23 -20.91
CA SER A 48 21.69 33.71 -22.14
C SER A 48 20.89 34.80 -22.87
N ILE A 49 19.58 34.60 -23.07
CA ILE A 49 18.67 35.58 -23.70
C ILE A 49 18.63 36.87 -22.88
N ASN A 50 18.48 36.74 -21.55
CA ASN A 50 18.41 37.87 -20.64
C ASN A 50 19.70 38.69 -20.63
N LEU A 51 20.87 38.04 -20.69
CA LEU A 51 22.15 38.72 -20.81
C LEU A 51 22.27 39.44 -22.17
N ILE A 52 21.89 38.78 -23.27
CA ILE A 52 21.88 39.38 -24.61
C ILE A 52 21.01 40.64 -24.64
N ALA A 53 19.82 40.60 -24.02
CA ALA A 53 18.93 41.75 -23.94
C ALA A 53 19.57 42.93 -23.19
N GLN A 54 20.20 42.67 -22.03
CA GLN A 54 20.86 43.72 -21.25
C GLN A 54 22.11 44.30 -21.94
N LEU A 55 22.90 43.46 -22.62
CA LEU A 55 24.05 43.93 -23.41
C LEU A 55 23.60 44.75 -24.63
N THR A 56 22.46 44.40 -25.23
CA THR A 56 21.87 45.17 -26.34
C THR A 56 21.40 46.54 -25.86
N ALA A 57 20.77 46.62 -24.68
CA ALA A 57 20.38 47.89 -24.06
C ALA A 57 21.61 48.75 -23.73
N LEU A 58 22.65 48.16 -23.13
CA LEU A 58 23.92 48.84 -22.84
C LEU A 58 24.54 49.44 -24.12
N LYS A 59 24.57 48.66 -25.20
CA LYS A 59 25.07 49.12 -26.51
C LYS A 59 24.26 50.30 -27.04
N SER A 60 22.94 50.26 -26.93
CA SER A 60 22.06 51.36 -27.35
C SER A 60 22.37 52.65 -26.59
N ASN A 61 22.52 52.56 -25.27
CA ASN A 61 22.81 53.72 -24.43
C ASN A 61 24.22 54.29 -24.68
N LEU A 62 25.19 53.44 -25.00
CA LEU A 62 26.51 53.90 -25.44
C LEU A 62 26.44 54.64 -26.79
N GLY A 63 25.54 54.22 -27.68
CA GLY A 63 25.24 54.94 -28.92
C GLY A 63 24.64 56.32 -28.66
N GLU A 64 23.64 56.42 -27.78
CA GLU A 64 23.08 57.72 -27.38
C GLU A 64 24.13 58.64 -26.72
N MET A 65 25.04 58.07 -25.92
CA MET A 65 26.15 58.81 -25.34
C MET A 65 27.14 59.29 -26.41
N GLN A 66 27.44 58.47 -27.41
CA GLN A 66 28.29 58.83 -28.53
C GLN A 66 27.69 59.99 -29.34
N ASP A 67 26.39 59.91 -29.66
CA ASP A 67 25.66 60.94 -30.38
C ASP A 67 25.64 62.26 -29.60
N TRP A 68 25.45 62.18 -28.29
CA TRP A 68 25.48 63.37 -27.43
C TRP A 68 26.88 64.00 -27.34
N MET A 69 27.93 63.19 -27.18
CA MET A 69 29.30 63.68 -27.15
C MET A 69 29.73 64.32 -28.47
N ASN A 70 29.24 63.83 -29.61
CA ASN A 70 29.48 64.46 -30.92
C ASN A 70 28.93 65.89 -31.00
N TYR A 71 27.84 66.19 -30.28
CA TYR A 71 27.19 67.51 -30.29
C TYR A 71 27.75 68.47 -29.23
N ALA A 72 28.17 67.97 -28.05
CA ALA A 72 28.47 68.79 -26.87
C ALA A 72 29.94 68.72 -26.39
N ILE A 73 30.87 68.23 -27.22
CA ILE A 73 32.25 67.91 -26.80
C ILE A 73 33.01 69.10 -26.21
N HIS A 74 32.77 70.31 -26.72
CA HIS A 74 33.49 71.53 -26.34
C HIS A 74 32.93 72.21 -25.07
N ASP A 75 31.74 71.82 -24.60
CA ASP A 75 31.07 72.41 -23.42
C ASP A 75 31.06 71.47 -22.20
N MET A 76 31.86 70.40 -22.24
CA MET A 76 31.87 69.40 -21.16
C MET A 76 32.68 69.83 -19.95
N HIS A 77 32.06 69.73 -18.77
CA HIS A 77 32.73 69.96 -17.50
C HIS A 77 33.79 68.88 -17.23
N PRO A 78 35.02 69.22 -16.78
CA PRO A 78 36.14 68.28 -16.64
C PRO A 78 35.85 67.12 -15.69
N GLN A 79 35.02 67.34 -14.67
CA GLN A 79 34.58 66.28 -13.76
C GLN A 79 33.70 65.22 -14.45
N LEU A 80 32.91 65.61 -15.46
CA LEU A 80 32.06 64.69 -16.23
C LEU A 80 32.90 63.85 -17.20
N LEU A 81 33.94 64.44 -17.78
CA LEU A 81 34.93 63.72 -18.60
C LEU A 81 35.63 62.61 -17.81
N ASN A 82 36.10 62.91 -16.59
CA ASN A 82 36.71 61.90 -15.72
C ASN A 82 35.71 60.81 -15.30
N ASP A 83 34.45 61.19 -15.04
CA ASP A 83 33.41 60.23 -14.67
C ASP A 83 33.07 59.28 -15.83
N LEU A 84 33.11 59.78 -17.07
CA LEU A 84 32.90 59.01 -18.29
C LEU A 84 34.07 58.09 -18.63
N ASP A 85 35.31 58.54 -18.42
CA ASP A 85 36.53 57.73 -18.63
C ASP A 85 36.56 56.48 -17.76
N PHE A 86 36.20 56.64 -16.49
CA PHE A 86 36.09 55.51 -15.57
C PHE A 86 35.01 54.53 -16.02
N LEU A 87 33.87 55.02 -16.50
CA LEU A 87 32.77 54.19 -17.00
C LEU A 87 33.15 53.44 -18.29
N MET A 88 33.94 54.06 -19.17
CA MET A 88 34.45 53.38 -20.37
C MET A 88 35.48 52.32 -20.03
N THR A 89 36.27 52.54 -18.99
CA THR A 89 37.22 51.54 -18.47
C THR A 89 36.48 50.35 -17.84
N SER A 90 35.39 50.59 -17.09
CA SER A 90 34.57 49.50 -16.53
C SER A 90 33.81 48.73 -17.60
N CYS A 91 33.27 49.41 -18.62
CA CYS A 91 32.65 48.76 -19.78
C CYS A 91 33.67 47.91 -20.55
N ALA A 92 34.88 48.41 -20.77
CA ALA A 92 35.95 47.64 -21.43
C ALA A 92 36.33 46.37 -20.65
N LEU A 93 36.32 46.43 -19.31
CA LEU A 93 36.59 45.28 -18.46
C LEU A 93 35.44 44.25 -18.50
N LEU A 94 34.19 44.71 -18.53
CA LEU A 94 33.01 43.85 -18.71
C LEU A 94 33.07 43.10 -20.05
N VAL A 95 33.40 43.82 -21.13
CA VAL A 95 33.55 43.24 -22.48
C VAL A 95 34.65 42.19 -22.52
N ARG A 96 35.82 42.48 -21.94
CA ARG A 96 36.93 41.50 -21.86
C ARG A 96 36.53 40.22 -21.12
N ASN A 97 35.76 40.33 -20.03
CA ASN A 97 35.27 39.17 -19.30
C ASN A 97 34.19 38.40 -20.07
N LEU A 98 33.35 39.11 -20.83
CA LEU A 98 32.38 38.51 -21.74
C LEU A 98 33.07 37.73 -22.87
N ASP A 99 34.10 38.31 -23.49
CA ASP A 99 34.88 37.65 -24.54
C ASP A 99 35.60 36.40 -24.01
N ALA A 100 36.14 36.46 -22.79
CA ALA A 100 36.76 35.30 -22.14
C ALA A 100 35.74 34.17 -21.89
N LEU A 101 34.53 34.52 -21.46
CA LEU A 101 33.44 33.55 -21.26
C LEU A 101 32.98 32.93 -22.59
N VAL A 102 32.81 33.76 -23.64
CA VAL A 102 32.45 33.31 -24.99
C VAL A 102 33.53 32.37 -25.55
N ALA A 103 34.81 32.69 -25.38
CA ALA A 103 35.92 31.86 -25.82
C ALA A 103 35.95 30.50 -25.10
N GLN A 104 35.68 30.47 -23.79
CA GLN A 104 35.59 29.23 -23.00
C GLN A 104 34.41 28.34 -23.41
N LEU A 105 33.27 28.95 -23.76
CA LEU A 105 32.08 28.23 -24.21
C LEU A 105 32.16 27.78 -25.67
N ARG A 106 32.95 28.46 -26.52
CA ARG A 106 33.16 28.10 -27.93
C ARG A 106 34.14 26.96 -28.16
N GLN A 107 34.98 26.58 -27.19
CA GLN A 107 35.96 25.50 -27.37
C GLN A 107 35.27 24.18 -27.79
N PRO A 108 35.56 23.65 -28.99
CA PRO A 108 35.04 22.35 -29.42
C PRO A 108 35.84 21.25 -28.73
N ASP A 109 35.22 20.50 -27.82
CA ASP A 109 35.81 19.24 -27.36
C ASP A 109 35.55 18.17 -28.44
N HIS A 110 36.58 17.38 -28.75
CA HIS A 110 36.56 16.38 -29.82
C HIS A 110 35.71 15.13 -29.49
N ASP A 111 35.28 15.00 -28.23
CA ASP A 111 34.44 13.90 -27.77
C ASP A 111 33.02 14.41 -27.49
N ASN A 112 32.09 13.92 -28.31
CA ASN A 112 30.68 14.28 -28.38
C ASN A 112 29.91 13.82 -27.12
N THR A 113 30.24 14.37 -25.95
CA THR A 113 29.66 13.97 -24.65
C THR A 113 28.65 15.00 -24.14
N ASP A 114 27.37 14.72 -24.40
CA ASP A 114 26.23 15.61 -24.20
C ASP A 114 26.09 16.08 -22.73
N PHE A 115 26.46 15.26 -21.76
CA PHE A 115 26.36 15.58 -20.32
C PHE A 115 27.40 16.60 -19.84
N ALA A 116 28.66 16.48 -20.30
CA ALA A 116 29.72 17.41 -19.93
C ALA A 116 29.47 18.80 -20.53
N LEU A 117 28.96 18.84 -21.75
CA LEU A 117 28.52 20.06 -22.44
C LEU A 117 27.35 20.74 -21.69
N LYS A 118 26.33 19.96 -21.29
CA LYS A 118 25.19 20.47 -20.50
C LYS A 118 25.62 21.01 -19.14
N LEU A 119 26.54 20.35 -18.45
CA LEU A 119 27.06 20.79 -17.15
C LEU A 119 27.99 22.01 -17.27
N LYS A 120 28.82 22.08 -18.32
CA LYS A 120 29.64 23.26 -18.67
C LYS A 120 28.75 24.48 -18.95
N TYR A 121 27.63 24.28 -19.63
CA TYR A 121 26.64 25.32 -19.90
C TYR A 121 25.92 25.80 -18.62
N VAL A 122 25.54 24.89 -17.72
CA VAL A 122 24.94 25.22 -16.40
C VAL A 122 25.92 25.96 -15.47
N VAL A 123 27.22 25.63 -15.52
CA VAL A 123 28.25 26.39 -14.78
C VAL A 123 28.46 27.77 -15.43
N GLY A 124 28.36 27.85 -16.76
CA GLY A 124 28.38 29.09 -17.54
C GLY A 124 27.20 30.03 -17.22
N SER A 125 25.99 29.50 -17.02
CA SER A 125 24.78 30.31 -16.78
C SER A 125 24.89 31.17 -15.51
N ARG A 126 25.47 30.63 -14.43
CA ARG A 126 25.75 31.42 -13.20
C ARG A 126 26.71 32.59 -13.43
N SER A 127 27.65 32.44 -14.37
CA SER A 127 28.56 33.52 -14.75
C SER A 127 27.86 34.54 -15.65
N MET A 128 26.96 34.10 -16.53
CA MET A 128 26.12 34.97 -17.36
C MET A 128 25.18 35.84 -16.52
N ASP A 129 24.55 35.30 -15.48
CA ASP A 129 23.65 36.08 -14.60
C ASP A 129 24.40 37.16 -13.81
N ARG A 130 25.67 36.92 -13.45
CA ARG A 130 26.51 37.94 -12.80
C ARG A 130 26.97 39.01 -13.78
N LEU A 131 27.33 38.65 -15.01
CA LEU A 131 27.63 39.64 -16.05
C LEU A 131 26.40 40.48 -16.41
N ARG A 132 25.20 39.88 -16.35
CA ARG A 132 23.92 40.57 -16.56
C ARG A 132 23.69 41.64 -15.50
N SER A 133 23.92 41.35 -14.23
CA SER A 133 23.71 42.34 -13.16
C SER A 133 24.67 43.53 -13.28
N VAL A 134 25.93 43.28 -13.67
CA VAL A 134 26.90 44.36 -13.96
C VAL A 134 26.48 45.16 -15.20
N ALA A 135 26.10 44.49 -16.30
CA ALA A 135 25.64 45.17 -17.52
C ALA A 135 24.43 46.08 -17.26
N LYS A 136 23.47 45.63 -16.44
CA LYS A 136 22.32 46.43 -16.03
C LYS A 136 22.74 47.68 -15.25
N ARG A 137 23.61 47.55 -14.24
CA ARG A 137 24.08 48.69 -13.44
C ARG A 137 24.90 49.70 -14.25
N GLN A 138 25.70 49.23 -15.21
CA GLN A 138 26.40 50.10 -16.16
C GLN A 138 25.43 50.85 -17.07
N THR A 139 24.35 50.19 -17.52
CA THR A 139 23.26 50.81 -18.30
C THR A 139 22.57 51.93 -17.51
N ASP A 140 22.27 51.67 -16.24
CA ASP A 140 21.69 52.65 -15.32
C ASP A 140 22.65 53.83 -15.05
N ALA A 141 23.95 53.56 -14.91
CA ALA A 141 24.97 54.59 -14.71
C ALA A 141 25.13 55.50 -15.93
N ILE A 142 25.09 54.97 -17.16
CA ILE A 142 25.10 55.76 -18.40
C ILE A 142 23.86 56.65 -18.48
N ASN A 143 22.67 56.10 -18.18
CA ASN A 143 21.43 56.87 -18.18
C ASN A 143 21.44 58.01 -17.17
N LEU A 144 21.99 57.80 -15.97
CA LEU A 144 22.13 58.84 -14.96
C LEU A 144 23.14 59.92 -15.38
N LEU A 145 24.21 59.55 -16.08
CA LEU A 145 25.17 60.52 -16.63
C LEU A 145 24.57 61.32 -17.77
N LEU A 146 23.82 60.68 -18.69
CA LEU A 146 23.06 61.35 -19.74
C LEU A 146 22.01 62.32 -19.16
N ALA A 147 21.32 61.92 -18.09
CA ALA A 147 20.39 62.81 -17.37
C ALA A 147 21.13 63.99 -16.72
N ALA A 148 22.27 63.73 -16.06
CA ALA A 148 23.10 64.78 -15.46
C ALA A 148 23.66 65.77 -16.50
N CYS A 149 23.88 65.31 -17.74
CA CYS A 149 24.28 66.15 -18.87
C CYS A 149 23.14 67.06 -19.37
N LYS A 150 21.88 66.63 -19.23
CA LYS A 150 20.68 67.38 -19.65
C LYS A 150 20.12 68.31 -18.56
N CYS A 151 20.64 68.25 -17.33
CA CYS A 151 20.16 69.07 -16.21
C CYS A 151 20.82 70.46 -16.18
N HIS A 152 20.00 71.52 -16.19
CA HIS A 152 20.46 72.91 -16.11
C HIS A 152 20.71 73.41 -14.67
N THR A 153 20.25 72.69 -13.64
CA THR A 153 20.42 73.10 -12.23
C THR A 153 21.62 72.39 -11.58
N THR A 154 22.49 73.15 -10.93
CA THR A 154 23.75 72.66 -10.33
C THR A 154 23.53 71.69 -9.16
N ALA A 155 22.43 71.86 -8.40
CA ALA A 155 22.09 70.98 -7.27
C ALA A 155 21.62 69.59 -7.73
N GLN A 156 20.72 69.52 -8.72
CA GLN A 156 20.24 68.23 -9.26
C GLN A 156 21.36 67.48 -9.99
N ARG A 157 22.23 68.20 -10.72
CA ARG A 157 23.41 67.62 -11.36
C ARG A 157 24.36 66.96 -10.36
N LYS A 158 24.63 67.59 -9.21
CA LYS A 158 25.48 67.01 -8.15
C LYS A 158 24.88 65.73 -7.55
N ILE A 159 23.56 65.68 -7.33
CA ILE A 159 22.87 64.50 -6.80
C ILE A 159 22.93 63.33 -7.79
N LEU A 160 22.70 63.59 -9.08
CA LEU A 160 22.76 62.55 -10.12
C LEU A 160 24.19 62.01 -10.30
N LEU A 161 25.20 62.90 -10.27
CA LEU A 161 26.60 62.50 -10.33
C LEU A 161 27.02 61.67 -9.12
N HIS A 162 26.55 62.02 -7.91
CA HIS A 162 26.82 61.25 -6.71
C HIS A 162 26.19 59.85 -6.77
N LYS A 163 24.94 59.74 -7.26
CA LYS A 163 24.26 58.46 -7.45
C LYS A 163 24.96 57.57 -8.49
N SER A 164 25.46 58.17 -9.58
CA SER A 164 26.30 57.48 -10.57
C SER A 164 27.63 56.98 -9.97
N ARG A 165 28.25 57.72 -9.04
CA ARG A 165 29.48 57.27 -8.36
C ARG A 165 29.23 56.07 -7.43
N GLN A 166 28.14 56.10 -6.66
CA GLN A 166 27.81 55.01 -5.75
C GLN A 166 27.57 53.68 -6.49
N ILE A 167 26.86 53.71 -7.62
CA ILE A 167 26.66 52.54 -8.49
C ILE A 167 28.01 52.02 -9.03
N ARG A 168 28.95 52.93 -9.34
CA ARG A 168 30.29 52.57 -9.85
C ARG A 168 31.21 51.97 -8.80
N GLU A 169 31.16 52.40 -7.54
CA GLU A 169 31.91 51.78 -6.44
C GLU A 169 31.45 50.34 -6.17
N GLU A 170 30.13 50.11 -6.21
CA GLU A 170 29.55 48.77 -6.13
C GLU A 170 29.93 47.89 -7.34
N ASP A 171 30.08 48.48 -8.53
CA ASP A 171 30.54 47.77 -9.72
C ASP A 171 32.04 47.44 -9.72
N ALA A 172 32.89 48.30 -9.17
CA ALA A 172 34.33 48.02 -9.04
C ALA A 172 34.60 46.81 -8.12
N SER A 173 33.88 46.71 -7.00
CA SER A 173 33.94 45.55 -6.10
C SER A 173 33.35 44.27 -6.73
N SER A 174 32.27 44.41 -7.51
CA SER A 174 31.68 43.31 -8.28
C SER A 174 32.59 42.82 -9.43
N LEU A 175 33.30 43.72 -10.10
CA LEU A 175 34.25 43.37 -11.18
C LEU A 175 35.51 42.70 -10.62
N HIS A 176 36.01 43.14 -9.47
CA HIS A 176 37.18 42.51 -8.83
C HIS A 176 36.87 41.08 -8.35
N THR A 177 35.64 40.83 -7.88
CA THR A 177 35.17 39.47 -7.54
C THR A 177 34.92 38.61 -8.80
N LEU A 178 34.51 39.20 -9.92
CA LEU A 178 34.40 38.51 -11.21
C LEU A 178 35.76 38.06 -11.78
N VAL A 179 36.78 38.92 -11.73
CA VAL A 179 38.14 38.59 -12.19
C VAL A 179 38.74 37.44 -11.37
N ARG A 180 38.52 37.42 -10.05
CA ARG A 180 38.98 36.33 -9.16
C ARG A 180 38.28 35.00 -9.43
N ASN A 181 36.97 35.03 -9.71
CA ASN A 181 36.17 33.84 -9.97
C ASN A 181 36.33 33.25 -11.38
N SER A 182 36.70 34.06 -12.38
CA SER A 182 36.96 33.60 -13.76
C SER A 182 38.10 32.56 -13.83
N ARG A 183 39.14 32.72 -12.99
CA ARG A 183 40.27 31.78 -12.87
C ARG A 183 39.86 30.44 -12.25
N TRP A 184 38.98 30.48 -11.24
CA TRP A 184 38.43 29.29 -10.58
C TRP A 184 37.46 28.53 -11.49
N ASN A 185 36.59 29.23 -12.21
CA ASN A 185 35.67 28.60 -13.17
C ASN A 185 36.41 27.91 -14.33
N GLY A 186 37.53 28.49 -14.80
CA GLY A 186 38.39 27.86 -15.81
C GLY A 186 39.15 26.62 -15.32
N GLN A 187 39.36 26.44 -14.01
CA GLN A 187 39.89 25.21 -13.41
C GLN A 187 38.77 24.18 -13.18
N ALA A 188 37.59 24.60 -12.72
CA ALA A 188 36.43 23.74 -12.53
C ALA A 188 35.95 23.11 -13.86
N ILE A 189 35.92 23.87 -14.96
CA ILE A 189 35.55 23.35 -16.28
C ILE A 189 36.56 22.29 -16.78
N ARG A 190 37.86 22.46 -16.50
CA ARG A 190 38.90 21.45 -16.81
C ARG A 190 38.83 20.21 -15.93
N ALA A 191 38.41 20.35 -14.68
CA ALA A 191 38.15 19.20 -13.80
C ALA A 191 36.89 18.44 -14.22
N LEU A 192 35.85 19.16 -14.67
CA LEU A 192 34.60 18.58 -15.15
C LEU A 192 34.78 17.73 -16.42
N THR A 193 35.66 18.12 -17.34
CA THR A 193 36.01 17.29 -18.51
C THR A 193 36.76 16.00 -18.13
N GLN A 194 37.57 16.01 -17.06
CA GLN A 194 38.20 14.79 -16.53
C GLN A 194 37.19 13.87 -15.80
N VAL A 195 36.22 14.44 -15.07
CA VAL A 195 35.15 13.68 -14.39
C VAL A 195 34.19 13.01 -15.39
N SER A 196 33.95 13.62 -16.56
CA SER A 196 33.12 13.02 -17.63
C SER A 196 33.64 11.64 -18.08
N ARG A 197 34.95 11.52 -18.31
CA ARG A 197 35.59 10.25 -18.69
C ARG A 197 35.47 9.19 -17.61
N MET A 198 35.52 9.60 -16.34
CA MET A 198 35.35 8.71 -15.20
C MET A 198 33.90 8.19 -15.10
N ILE A 199 32.90 9.05 -15.31
CA ILE A 199 31.48 8.66 -15.33
C ILE A 199 31.19 7.70 -16.49
N GLN A 200 31.74 7.96 -17.69
CA GLN A 200 31.60 7.05 -18.84
C GLN A 200 32.27 5.70 -18.58
N TRP A 201 33.44 5.69 -17.95
CA TRP A 201 34.11 4.45 -17.56
C TRP A 201 33.29 3.64 -16.56
N PHE A 202 32.67 4.28 -15.56
CA PHE A 202 31.76 3.59 -14.64
C PHE A 202 30.51 3.05 -15.34
N ARG A 203 29.93 3.79 -16.29
CA ARG A 203 28.81 3.31 -17.12
C ARG A 203 29.24 2.12 -17.98
N PHE A 204 30.42 2.16 -18.60
CA PHE A 204 30.94 1.05 -19.40
C PHE A 204 31.20 -0.21 -18.55
N LEU A 205 31.78 -0.05 -17.35
CA LEU A 205 31.95 -1.14 -16.40
C LEU A 205 30.61 -1.75 -15.97
N PHE A 206 29.59 -0.93 -15.73
CA PHE A 206 28.24 -1.39 -15.41
C PHE A 206 27.65 -2.25 -16.55
N TYR A 207 27.79 -1.80 -17.80
CA TYR A 207 27.33 -2.55 -18.98
C TYR A 207 28.08 -3.88 -19.17
N ILE A 208 29.41 -3.88 -19.06
CA ILE A 208 30.23 -5.11 -19.16
C ILE A 208 29.82 -6.13 -18.10
N LYS A 209 29.63 -5.67 -16.86
CA LYS A 209 29.24 -6.54 -15.74
C LYS A 209 27.88 -7.20 -15.99
N LEU A 210 26.96 -6.52 -16.67
CA LEU A 210 25.63 -7.02 -16.98
C LEU A 210 25.63 -8.05 -18.11
N PHE A 211 26.32 -7.78 -19.23
CA PHE A 211 26.24 -8.62 -20.43
C PHE A 211 27.36 -9.67 -20.57
N ARG A 212 28.31 -9.72 -19.64
CA ARG A 212 29.48 -10.65 -19.62
C ARG A 212 30.34 -10.65 -20.89
N ARG A 213 30.06 -9.76 -21.86
CA ARG A 213 30.79 -9.52 -23.09
C ARG A 213 30.75 -8.02 -23.38
N GLY A 214 31.90 -7.44 -23.73
CA GLY A 214 32.02 -6.02 -24.06
C GLY A 214 31.51 -5.73 -25.47
N PRO A 215 30.83 -4.59 -25.68
CA PRO A 215 30.45 -4.13 -27.02
C PRO A 215 31.68 -3.59 -27.78
N GLU A 216 31.64 -3.62 -29.12
CA GLU A 216 32.69 -3.04 -29.97
C GLU A 216 32.69 -1.50 -29.93
N GLU A 217 31.54 -0.88 -29.60
CA GLU A 217 31.36 0.57 -29.42
C GLU A 217 30.79 0.90 -28.02
N LEU A 218 31.00 2.14 -27.55
CA LEU A 218 30.48 2.61 -26.26
C LEU A 218 28.94 2.64 -26.28
N PRO A 219 28.24 2.08 -25.27
CA PRO A 219 26.79 2.00 -25.30
C PRO A 219 26.11 3.37 -25.34
N THR A 220 25.02 3.46 -26.10
CA THR A 220 24.21 4.68 -26.24
C THR A 220 23.38 4.92 -24.97
N GLU A 221 22.96 6.16 -24.69
CA GLU A 221 22.10 6.48 -23.54
C GLU A 221 20.81 5.64 -23.51
N GLN A 222 20.22 5.36 -24.67
CA GLN A 222 19.06 4.49 -24.80
C GLN A 222 19.35 3.05 -24.35
N GLU A 223 20.50 2.48 -24.75
CA GLU A 223 20.89 1.11 -24.35
C GLU A 223 21.13 0.99 -22.84
N TYR A 224 21.55 2.08 -22.18
CA TYR A 224 21.62 2.13 -20.72
C TYR A 224 20.25 2.14 -20.05
N ILE A 225 19.28 2.87 -20.61
CA ILE A 225 17.90 2.89 -20.13
C ILE A 225 17.27 1.52 -20.33
N ASP A 226 17.50 0.90 -21.49
CA ASP A 226 17.01 -0.43 -21.82
C ASP A 226 17.64 -1.49 -20.89
N ALA A 227 18.96 -1.42 -20.63
CA ALA A 227 19.64 -2.29 -19.67
C ALA A 227 19.11 -2.11 -18.23
N ALA A 228 18.85 -0.87 -17.80
CA ALA A 228 18.26 -0.59 -16.49
C ALA A 228 16.80 -1.09 -16.40
N ALA A 229 16.04 -1.01 -17.50
CA ALA A 229 14.70 -1.55 -17.60
C ALA A 229 14.70 -3.09 -17.54
N VAL A 230 15.65 -3.75 -18.22
CA VAL A 230 15.85 -5.21 -18.15
C VAL A 230 16.18 -5.64 -16.72
N MET A 231 17.11 -4.98 -16.04
CA MET A 231 17.40 -5.30 -14.63
C MET A 231 16.19 -5.07 -13.71
N ARG A 232 15.38 -4.03 -13.96
CA ARG A 232 14.15 -3.80 -13.22
C ARG A 232 13.12 -4.88 -13.49
N SER A 233 12.95 -5.30 -14.75
CA SER A 233 12.06 -6.41 -15.12
C SER A 233 12.52 -7.69 -14.44
N GLU A 234 13.80 -8.03 -14.53
CA GLU A 234 14.37 -9.22 -13.89
C GLU A 234 14.20 -9.20 -12.36
N ALA A 235 14.35 -8.02 -11.73
CA ALA A 235 14.10 -7.86 -10.30
C ALA A 235 12.61 -8.04 -9.94
N ILE A 236 11.69 -7.56 -10.78
CA ILE A 236 10.25 -7.79 -10.63
C ILE A 236 9.93 -9.26 -10.82
N ASP A 237 10.44 -9.90 -11.87
CA ASP A 237 10.23 -11.31 -12.17
C ASP A 237 10.73 -12.18 -11.01
N ARG A 238 11.91 -11.86 -10.46
CA ARG A 238 12.43 -12.53 -9.27
C ARG A 238 11.54 -12.33 -8.04
N ALA A 239 11.06 -11.11 -7.79
CA ALA A 239 10.14 -10.85 -6.69
C ALA A 239 8.80 -11.59 -6.87
N LEU A 240 8.29 -11.67 -8.10
CA LEU A 240 7.07 -12.42 -8.43
C LEU A 240 7.28 -13.94 -8.27
N GLU A 241 8.46 -14.46 -8.62
CA GLU A 241 8.82 -15.86 -8.36
C GLU A 241 8.89 -16.15 -6.86
N GLU A 242 9.53 -15.26 -6.09
CA GLU A 242 9.58 -15.35 -4.63
C GLU A 242 8.17 -15.32 -4.03
N ASP A 243 7.33 -14.35 -4.40
CA ASP A 243 5.93 -14.23 -3.96
C ASP A 243 5.11 -15.47 -4.37
N ALA A 244 5.31 -16.00 -5.58
CA ALA A 244 4.64 -17.21 -6.03
C ALA A 244 5.04 -18.44 -5.21
N THR A 245 6.31 -18.55 -4.82
CA THR A 245 6.75 -19.63 -3.93
C THR A 245 6.20 -19.47 -2.51
N TYR A 246 6.12 -18.24 -2.00
CA TYR A 246 5.51 -17.93 -0.71
C TYR A 246 4.02 -18.30 -0.69
N LEU A 247 3.25 -17.82 -1.67
CA LEU A 247 1.81 -18.11 -1.81
C LEU A 247 1.50 -19.59 -2.03
N ARG A 248 2.44 -20.39 -2.55
CA ARG A 248 2.32 -21.85 -2.67
C ARG A 248 2.54 -22.58 -1.35
N ARG A 249 3.36 -22.03 -0.45
CA ARG A 249 3.62 -22.60 0.89
C ARG A 249 2.54 -22.19 1.89
N GLU A 250 1.91 -21.04 1.68
CA GLU A 250 0.85 -20.51 2.52
C GLU A 250 -0.35 -21.48 2.60
N THR A 251 -0.76 -21.78 3.82
CA THR A 251 -1.85 -22.71 4.13
C THR A 251 -3.16 -21.95 4.24
N LYS A 252 -3.94 -21.99 3.15
CA LYS A 252 -5.23 -21.30 3.11
C LYS A 252 -6.32 -22.07 3.85
N LEU A 253 -6.97 -21.40 4.79
CA LEU A 253 -8.09 -21.91 5.59
C LEU A 253 -9.29 -20.98 5.43
N VAL A 254 -10.48 -21.57 5.24
CA VAL A 254 -11.72 -20.80 5.07
C VAL A 254 -12.68 -21.10 6.21
N LEU A 255 -13.08 -20.08 6.96
CA LEU A 255 -14.14 -20.15 7.96
C LEU A 255 -15.47 -19.79 7.33
N ALA A 256 -16.41 -20.72 7.40
CA ALA A 256 -17.78 -20.56 6.95
C ALA A 256 -18.77 -21.04 8.03
N GLY A 257 -19.98 -20.53 7.97
CA GLY A 257 -21.04 -20.83 8.94
C GLY A 257 -22.01 -19.67 9.03
N ARG A 258 -23.16 -19.91 9.66
CA ARG A 258 -24.17 -18.90 9.92
C ARG A 258 -23.64 -17.75 10.79
N PRO A 259 -24.36 -16.61 10.83
CA PRO A 259 -24.16 -15.64 11.90
C PRO A 259 -24.29 -16.33 13.27
N ASN A 260 -23.46 -15.90 14.23
CA ASN A 260 -23.47 -16.37 15.63
C ASN A 260 -23.09 -17.85 15.85
N SER A 261 -22.59 -18.57 14.82
CA SER A 261 -22.13 -19.96 14.97
C SER A 261 -20.77 -20.10 15.68
N GLY A 262 -20.15 -18.99 16.13
CA GLY A 262 -18.83 -18.97 16.75
C GLY A 262 -17.64 -18.73 15.80
N LYS A 263 -17.88 -18.40 14.51
CA LYS A 263 -16.80 -18.13 13.54
C LYS A 263 -15.94 -16.91 13.88
N ASP A 264 -16.57 -15.79 14.24
CA ASP A 264 -15.87 -14.56 14.58
C ASP A 264 -15.07 -14.76 15.87
N LEU A 265 -15.65 -15.47 16.84
CA LEU A 265 -14.99 -15.87 18.09
C LEU A 265 -13.69 -16.63 17.82
N ILE A 266 -13.73 -17.69 16.99
CA ILE A 266 -12.52 -18.45 16.61
C ILE A 266 -11.48 -17.53 15.99
N MET A 267 -11.89 -16.70 15.02
CA MET A 267 -10.95 -15.79 14.36
C MET A 267 -10.29 -14.83 15.37
N ARG A 268 -11.06 -14.29 16.32
CA ARG A 268 -10.53 -13.38 17.35
C ARG A 268 -9.62 -14.10 18.34
N GLN A 269 -9.98 -15.31 18.76
CA GLN A 269 -9.14 -16.14 19.62
C GLN A 269 -7.81 -16.49 18.93
N ILE A 270 -7.83 -16.88 17.66
CA ILE A 270 -6.62 -17.14 16.87
C ILE A 270 -5.77 -15.87 16.76
N LYS A 271 -6.38 -14.70 16.52
CA LYS A 271 -5.65 -13.41 16.47
C LYS A 271 -4.94 -13.11 17.79
N VAL A 272 -5.57 -13.42 18.93
CA VAL A 272 -4.97 -13.20 20.27
C VAL A 272 -3.90 -14.25 20.60
N LEU A 273 -4.11 -15.51 20.25
CA LEU A 273 -3.20 -16.61 20.61
C LEU A 273 -1.97 -16.71 19.71
N TYR A 274 -2.12 -16.44 18.41
CA TYR A 274 -1.10 -16.76 17.39
C TYR A 274 -0.66 -15.56 16.54
N ALA A 275 -1.27 -14.39 16.71
CA ALA A 275 -0.89 -13.16 16.01
C ALA A 275 -0.55 -12.04 17.00
N GLU A 276 -0.55 -10.78 16.55
CA GLU A 276 -0.15 -9.61 17.34
C GLU A 276 -1.21 -9.17 18.40
N GLY A 277 -2.30 -9.92 18.57
CA GLY A 277 -3.39 -9.58 19.48
C GLY A 277 -4.09 -8.27 19.10
N TYR A 278 -4.66 -7.58 20.10
CA TYR A 278 -5.32 -6.29 19.88
C TYR A 278 -4.56 -5.14 20.56
N PRO A 279 -3.89 -4.25 19.80
CA PRO A 279 -3.22 -3.09 20.37
C PRO A 279 -4.22 -2.14 21.04
N ARG A 280 -3.76 -1.38 22.05
CA ARG A 280 -4.63 -0.54 22.91
C ARG A 280 -5.51 0.42 22.10
N GLU A 281 -4.96 0.98 21.03
CA GLU A 281 -5.63 1.91 20.12
C GLU A 281 -6.80 1.25 19.38
N GLU A 282 -6.66 -0.01 18.96
CA GLU A 282 -7.74 -0.79 18.33
C GLU A 282 -8.81 -1.16 19.37
N ARG A 283 -8.40 -1.53 20.59
CA ARG A 283 -9.31 -1.92 21.67
C ARG A 283 -10.29 -0.82 22.08
N ILE A 284 -9.87 0.44 22.05
CA ILE A 284 -10.74 1.59 22.37
C ILE A 284 -11.97 1.64 21.44
N GLN A 285 -11.82 1.24 20.17
CA GLN A 285 -12.92 1.28 19.19
C GLN A 285 -14.03 0.28 19.53
N TYR A 286 -13.70 -0.83 20.21
CA TYR A 286 -14.67 -1.84 20.63
C TYR A 286 -15.50 -1.43 21.85
N ARG A 287 -15.18 -0.31 22.51
CA ARG A 287 -15.89 0.14 23.72
C ARG A 287 -17.39 0.31 23.48
N TYR A 288 -17.76 0.90 22.34
CA TYR A 288 -19.16 1.06 21.95
C TYR A 288 -19.86 -0.28 21.74
N ALA A 289 -19.17 -1.25 21.11
CA ALA A 289 -19.71 -2.58 20.86
C ALA A 289 -19.95 -3.37 22.17
N VAL A 290 -19.04 -3.27 23.14
CA VAL A 290 -19.23 -3.87 24.48
C VAL A 290 -20.45 -3.26 25.17
N ARG A 291 -20.53 -1.93 25.24
CA ARG A 291 -21.67 -1.24 25.87
C ARG A 291 -23.00 -1.54 25.18
N SER A 292 -23.00 -1.67 23.85
CA SER A 292 -24.17 -2.10 23.08
C SER A 292 -24.61 -3.52 23.44
N THR A 293 -23.64 -4.42 23.67
CA THR A 293 -23.94 -5.81 24.08
C THR A 293 -24.50 -5.87 25.50
N ILE A 294 -24.02 -5.01 26.40
CA ILE A 294 -24.58 -4.89 27.75
C ILE A 294 -26.00 -4.33 27.70
N ARG A 295 -26.28 -3.34 26.85
CA ARG A 295 -27.67 -2.87 26.66
C ARG A 295 -28.57 -3.99 26.15
N LEU A 296 -28.10 -4.81 25.21
CA LEU A 296 -28.84 -5.98 24.75
C LEU A 296 -29.10 -6.96 25.90
N LEU A 297 -28.12 -7.18 26.80
CA LEU A 297 -28.32 -7.98 28.01
C LEU A 297 -29.44 -7.40 28.90
N ILE A 298 -29.45 -6.09 29.14
CA ILE A 298 -30.50 -5.41 29.90
C ILE A 298 -31.88 -5.62 29.25
N HIS A 299 -31.97 -5.47 27.94
CA HIS A 299 -33.21 -5.75 27.18
C HIS A 299 -33.68 -7.21 27.38
N SER A 300 -32.79 -8.19 27.23
CA SER A 300 -33.16 -9.61 27.40
C SER A 300 -33.61 -9.92 28.84
N ILE A 301 -33.01 -9.28 29.85
CA ILE A 301 -33.46 -9.38 31.25
C ILE A 301 -34.88 -8.84 31.39
N ILE A 302 -35.16 -7.67 30.81
CA ILE A 302 -36.48 -7.04 30.87
C ILE A 302 -37.53 -7.91 30.20
N ASP A 303 -37.24 -8.40 29.00
CA ASP A 303 -38.16 -9.26 28.24
C ASP A 303 -38.46 -10.54 29.02
N LEU A 304 -37.45 -11.17 29.64
CA LEU A 304 -37.65 -12.36 30.48
C LEU A 304 -38.57 -12.11 31.67
N LEU A 305 -38.41 -10.99 32.35
CA LEU A 305 -39.26 -10.64 33.48
C LEU A 305 -40.69 -10.28 33.06
N ARG A 306 -40.85 -9.61 31.89
CA ARG A 306 -42.16 -9.28 31.32
C ARG A 306 -42.93 -10.52 30.89
N ASP A 307 -42.29 -11.42 30.15
CA ASP A 307 -42.95 -12.61 29.58
C ASP A 307 -43.32 -13.64 30.63
N THR A 308 -42.50 -13.77 31.69
CA THR A 308 -42.75 -14.74 32.77
C THR A 308 -43.79 -14.26 33.79
N GLY A 309 -44.03 -12.94 33.88
CA GLY A 309 -45.08 -12.35 34.72
C GLY A 309 -44.92 -12.64 36.22
N ILE A 310 -43.68 -12.85 36.70
CA ILE A 310 -43.43 -13.24 38.09
C ILE A 310 -43.43 -12.02 39.01
N ASN A 311 -44.06 -12.18 40.18
CA ASN A 311 -44.02 -11.18 41.24
C ASN A 311 -42.62 -11.15 41.86
N LEU A 312 -41.84 -10.12 41.51
CA LEU A 312 -40.58 -9.81 42.16
C LEU A 312 -40.82 -9.20 43.55
N SER A 313 -39.81 -9.25 44.42
CA SER A 313 -39.85 -8.51 45.70
C SER A 313 -39.91 -7.00 45.44
N GLU A 314 -40.31 -6.22 46.45
CA GLU A 314 -40.44 -4.76 46.34
C GLU A 314 -39.13 -4.10 45.87
N ASP A 315 -37.99 -4.54 46.42
CA ASP A 315 -36.66 -4.06 46.03
C ASP A 315 -36.32 -4.38 44.56
N LEU A 316 -36.62 -5.60 44.11
CA LEU A 316 -36.36 -6.04 42.74
C LEU A 316 -37.32 -5.41 41.71
N ASN A 317 -38.53 -5.04 42.13
CA ASN A 317 -39.45 -4.25 41.31
C ASN A 317 -38.92 -2.84 41.07
N GLN A 318 -38.30 -2.23 42.09
CA GLN A 318 -37.66 -0.92 41.94
C GLN A 318 -36.46 -1.02 40.98
N ASP A 319 -35.62 -2.05 41.13
CA ASP A 319 -34.51 -2.32 40.21
C ASP A 319 -35.01 -2.54 38.76
N PHE A 320 -36.09 -3.31 38.59
CA PHE A 320 -36.72 -3.51 37.28
C PHE A 320 -37.23 -2.20 36.67
N ALA A 321 -37.85 -1.32 37.45
CA ALA A 321 -38.28 -0.01 36.99
C ALA A 321 -37.11 0.89 36.55
N VAL A 322 -35.97 0.81 37.24
CA VAL A 322 -34.72 1.50 36.83
C VAL A 322 -34.23 0.99 35.47
N LEU A 323 -34.24 -0.32 35.24
CA LEU A 323 -33.83 -0.89 33.94
C LEU A 323 -34.76 -0.48 32.79
N LEU A 324 -36.07 -0.40 33.05
CA LEU A 324 -37.03 0.11 32.07
C LEU A 324 -36.71 1.55 31.66
N HIS A 325 -36.44 2.42 32.65
CA HIS A 325 -36.06 3.80 32.37
C HIS A 325 -34.74 3.90 31.60
N GLU A 326 -33.73 3.10 31.98
CA GLU A 326 -32.42 3.07 31.29
C GLU A 326 -32.55 2.72 29.80
N VAL A 327 -33.45 1.80 29.46
CA VAL A 327 -33.71 1.39 28.08
C VAL A 327 -34.49 2.46 27.30
N GLU A 328 -35.40 3.18 27.95
CA GLU A 328 -36.16 4.27 27.35
C GLU A 328 -35.29 5.51 27.06
N THR A 329 -34.22 5.71 27.83
CA THR A 329 -33.25 6.77 27.55
C THR A 329 -32.43 6.47 26.28
N VAL A 330 -32.42 7.40 25.32
CA VAL A 330 -31.75 7.24 24.01
C VAL A 330 -30.21 7.33 24.12
N GLU A 331 -29.66 7.50 25.32
CA GLU A 331 -28.24 7.79 25.53
C GLU A 331 -27.37 6.52 25.47
N LEU A 332 -27.17 5.99 24.25
CA LEU A 332 -26.43 4.75 23.97
C LEU A 332 -24.95 4.75 24.42
N LYS A 333 -24.41 5.90 24.84
CA LYS A 333 -22.96 6.07 25.09
C LYS A 333 -22.52 5.60 26.47
N THR A 334 -23.36 5.69 27.49
CA THR A 334 -23.04 5.41 28.89
C THR A 334 -24.07 4.45 29.47
N ILE A 335 -23.78 3.82 30.60
CA ILE A 335 -24.73 3.00 31.36
C ILE A 335 -24.79 3.62 32.75
N THR A 336 -25.98 3.94 33.24
CA THR A 336 -26.07 4.62 34.55
C THR A 336 -25.62 3.70 35.68
N PRO A 337 -24.98 4.24 36.74
CA PRO A 337 -24.62 3.44 37.92
C PRO A 337 -25.82 2.75 38.58
N ALA A 338 -27.00 3.36 38.51
CA ALA A 338 -28.24 2.78 39.02
C ALA A 338 -28.64 1.53 38.22
N ALA A 339 -28.52 1.56 36.89
CA ALA A 339 -28.78 0.39 36.05
C ALA A 339 -27.77 -0.74 36.32
N VAL A 340 -26.49 -0.42 36.56
CA VAL A 340 -25.47 -1.42 36.92
C VAL A 340 -25.88 -2.18 38.19
N HIS A 341 -26.23 -1.44 39.25
CA HIS A 341 -26.67 -2.04 40.51
C HIS A 341 -27.95 -2.88 40.35
N ALA A 342 -28.91 -2.38 39.56
CA ALA A 342 -30.15 -3.11 39.29
C ALA A 342 -29.90 -4.43 38.56
N VAL A 343 -29.00 -4.46 37.56
CA VAL A 343 -28.62 -5.71 36.89
C VAL A 343 -27.91 -6.67 37.86
N GLU A 344 -26.99 -6.19 38.70
CA GLU A 344 -26.29 -7.05 39.68
C GLU A 344 -27.27 -7.70 40.66
N ASN A 345 -28.22 -6.94 41.19
CA ASN A 345 -29.25 -7.44 42.10
C ASN A 345 -30.17 -8.47 41.43
N LEU A 346 -30.64 -8.14 40.22
CA LEU A 346 -31.51 -9.05 39.46
C LEU A 346 -30.76 -10.32 39.05
N TRP A 347 -29.52 -10.22 38.58
CA TRP A 347 -28.73 -11.37 38.13
C TRP A 347 -28.41 -12.34 39.27
N ASN A 348 -28.09 -11.81 40.46
CA ASN A 348 -27.82 -12.61 41.67
C ASN A 348 -29.07 -13.13 42.36
N SER A 349 -30.27 -12.72 41.92
CA SER A 349 -31.52 -13.20 42.49
C SER A 349 -31.73 -14.69 42.19
N PRO A 350 -32.08 -15.53 43.19
CA PRO A 350 -32.36 -16.94 42.96
C PRO A 350 -33.59 -17.15 42.05
N THR A 351 -34.55 -16.23 42.11
CA THR A 351 -35.73 -16.22 41.25
C THR A 351 -35.32 -16.06 39.79
N PHE A 352 -34.48 -15.06 39.49
CA PHE A 352 -34.00 -14.80 38.14
C PHE A 352 -33.10 -15.92 37.63
N SER A 353 -32.17 -16.42 38.45
CA SER A 353 -31.27 -17.52 38.09
C SER A 353 -32.04 -18.78 37.64
N THR A 354 -33.12 -19.11 38.34
CA THR A 354 -33.98 -20.25 37.99
C THR A 354 -34.70 -20.03 36.66
N LEU A 355 -35.14 -18.80 36.38
CA LEU A 355 -35.80 -18.43 35.13
C LEU A 355 -34.83 -18.45 33.95
N TYR A 356 -33.65 -17.87 34.13
CA TYR A 356 -32.61 -17.83 33.11
C TYR A 356 -32.21 -19.23 32.64
N ILE A 357 -32.08 -20.20 33.56
CA ILE A 357 -31.72 -21.59 33.22
C ILE A 357 -32.87 -22.32 32.50
N LYS A 358 -34.12 -22.04 32.89
CA LYS A 358 -35.29 -22.76 32.35
C LYS A 358 -35.81 -22.17 31.04
N ASN A 359 -35.61 -20.88 30.82
CA ASN A 359 -36.16 -20.20 29.66
C ASN A 359 -35.18 -20.21 28.48
N PHE A 360 -35.52 -20.97 27.44
CA PHE A 360 -34.75 -21.04 26.20
C PHE A 360 -35.34 -20.21 25.06
N GLU A 361 -36.52 -19.61 25.27
CA GLU A 361 -37.26 -18.85 24.26
C GLU A 361 -36.69 -17.45 24.04
N ILE A 362 -36.15 -16.83 25.09
CA ILE A 362 -35.62 -15.46 25.01
C ILE A 362 -34.14 -15.47 24.63
N ASP A 363 -33.82 -14.55 23.72
CA ASP A 363 -32.49 -14.38 23.18
C ASP A 363 -31.64 -13.50 24.08
N PHE A 364 -30.93 -14.16 24.99
CA PHE A 364 -29.81 -13.55 25.69
C PHE A 364 -28.59 -13.46 24.78
N PRO A 365 -27.74 -12.42 24.94
CA PRO A 365 -26.40 -12.44 24.39
C PRO A 365 -25.67 -13.73 24.77
N GLN A 366 -24.94 -14.33 23.83
CA GLN A 366 -24.32 -15.65 24.00
C GLN A 366 -23.44 -15.76 25.27
N TYR A 367 -22.78 -14.67 25.67
CA TYR A 367 -21.95 -14.60 26.88
C TYR A 367 -22.56 -13.74 27.98
N ALA A 368 -23.89 -13.75 28.09
CA ALA A 368 -24.62 -12.99 29.11
C ALA A 368 -24.02 -13.11 30.53
N PRO A 369 -23.65 -14.31 31.03
CA PRO A 369 -23.05 -14.44 32.37
C PRO A 369 -21.73 -13.66 32.53
N TYR A 370 -20.89 -13.64 31.50
CA TYR A 370 -19.63 -12.91 31.52
C TYR A 370 -19.86 -11.39 31.58
N PHE A 371 -20.75 -10.88 30.73
CA PHE A 371 -21.08 -9.46 30.70
C PHE A 371 -21.79 -9.00 31.98
N ALA A 372 -22.60 -9.86 32.60
CA ALA A 372 -23.25 -9.58 33.88
C ALA A 372 -22.24 -9.50 35.04
N GLN A 373 -21.27 -10.42 35.10
CA GLN A 373 -20.25 -10.45 36.15
C GLN A 373 -19.25 -9.30 36.05
N GLU A 374 -18.88 -8.91 34.83
CA GLU A 374 -17.88 -7.86 34.57
C GLU A 374 -18.51 -6.47 34.36
N LEU A 375 -19.81 -6.34 34.64
CA LEU A 375 -20.63 -5.17 34.30
C LEU A 375 -20.08 -3.86 34.88
N VAL A 376 -19.64 -3.89 36.14
CA VAL A 376 -19.10 -2.72 36.85
C VAL A 376 -17.87 -2.18 36.13
N ARG A 377 -16.94 -3.07 35.75
CA ARG A 377 -15.71 -2.70 35.02
C ARG A 377 -16.02 -2.16 33.63
N MET A 378 -16.97 -2.76 32.91
CA MET A 378 -17.31 -2.36 31.54
C MET A 378 -18.13 -1.07 31.47
N SER A 379 -18.79 -0.68 32.56
CA SER A 379 -19.62 0.52 32.63
C SER A 379 -18.81 1.77 32.98
N ALA A 380 -17.62 1.63 33.57
CA ALA A 380 -16.73 2.74 33.94
C ALA A 380 -16.39 3.71 32.78
N ASP A 381 -16.15 4.98 33.11
CA ASP A 381 -15.92 6.06 32.14
C ASP A 381 -14.52 6.05 31.49
N ASP A 382 -13.55 5.42 32.13
CA ASP A 382 -12.20 5.19 31.62
C ASP A 382 -12.01 3.76 31.09
N TYR A 383 -13.09 2.98 30.98
CA TYR A 383 -13.06 1.60 30.52
C TYR A 383 -12.41 1.45 29.14
N ILE A 384 -11.41 0.56 29.09
CA ILE A 384 -10.78 0.08 27.87
C ILE A 384 -11.04 -1.42 27.77
N PRO A 385 -11.65 -1.89 26.66
CA PRO A 385 -11.88 -3.31 26.46
C PRO A 385 -10.61 -4.15 26.57
N THR A 386 -10.74 -5.26 27.27
CA THR A 386 -9.75 -6.33 27.30
C THR A 386 -9.93 -7.24 26.08
N GLU A 387 -8.93 -8.04 25.76
CA GLU A 387 -9.05 -9.03 24.68
C GLU A 387 -10.17 -10.03 24.95
N ALA A 388 -10.36 -10.40 26.22
CA ALA A 388 -11.46 -11.24 26.69
C ALA A 388 -12.84 -10.63 26.41
N ASP A 389 -12.99 -9.31 26.55
CA ASP A 389 -14.22 -8.60 26.22
C ASP A 389 -14.47 -8.64 24.69
N ILE A 390 -13.43 -8.36 23.90
CA ILE A 390 -13.51 -8.26 22.43
C ILE A 390 -13.80 -9.61 21.79
N ILE A 391 -13.15 -10.68 22.25
CA ILE A 391 -13.36 -12.04 21.77
C ILE A 391 -14.85 -12.41 21.83
N ARG A 392 -15.54 -12.06 22.93
CA ARG A 392 -16.93 -12.42 23.22
C ARG A 392 -18.00 -11.52 22.58
N LEU A 393 -17.62 -10.52 21.80
CA LEU A 393 -18.61 -9.68 21.10
C LEU A 393 -19.24 -10.46 19.94
N ASN A 394 -20.57 -10.45 19.87
CA ASN A 394 -21.29 -11.10 18.78
C ASN A 394 -21.44 -10.23 17.53
N GLN A 395 -20.81 -9.05 17.50
CA GLN A 395 -20.90 -8.14 16.37
C GLN A 395 -19.95 -8.57 15.24
N SER A 396 -20.54 -8.97 14.12
CA SER A 396 -19.81 -9.24 12.88
C SER A 396 -20.13 -8.15 11.86
N VAL A 397 -19.15 -7.30 11.58
CA VAL A 397 -19.21 -6.45 10.38
C VAL A 397 -19.14 -7.39 9.18
N GLY A 398 -20.16 -7.32 8.31
CA GLY A 398 -20.23 -8.16 7.12
C GLY A 398 -19.04 -7.96 6.19
N GLY A 399 -18.75 -8.97 5.37
CA GLY A 399 -17.62 -8.97 4.43
C GLY A 399 -16.66 -10.12 4.70
N ILE A 400 -15.44 -9.98 4.18
CA ILE A 400 -14.38 -10.97 4.29
C ILE A 400 -13.31 -10.37 5.18
N LYS A 401 -13.00 -11.05 6.29
CA LYS A 401 -11.89 -10.68 7.16
C LYS A 401 -10.77 -11.68 6.94
N GLU A 402 -9.54 -11.19 6.86
CA GLU A 402 -8.36 -12.01 6.65
C GLU A 402 -7.46 -11.93 7.88
N LEU A 403 -6.80 -13.04 8.20
CA LEU A 403 -5.79 -13.11 9.24
C LEU A 403 -4.64 -14.00 8.76
N ARG A 404 -3.43 -13.46 8.75
CA ARG A 404 -2.20 -14.21 8.52
C ARG A 404 -1.48 -14.40 9.84
N PHE A 405 -1.04 -15.61 10.11
CA PHE A 405 -0.29 -15.94 11.32
C PHE A 405 0.54 -17.20 11.12
N ASN A 406 1.58 -17.35 11.95
CA ASN A 406 2.43 -18.54 11.93
C ASN A 406 1.95 -19.49 13.03
N TRP A 407 1.47 -20.65 12.61
CA TRP A 407 1.08 -21.73 13.51
C TRP A 407 2.24 -22.73 13.63
N ASP A 408 3.27 -22.30 14.35
CA ASP A 408 4.58 -22.94 14.42
C ASP A 408 5.28 -22.98 13.04
N GLU A 409 5.41 -24.16 12.42
CA GLU A 409 6.03 -24.33 11.09
C GLU A 409 5.06 -24.03 9.93
N LEU A 410 3.77 -23.80 10.23
CA LEU A 410 2.74 -23.57 9.22
C LEU A 410 2.46 -22.07 9.07
N GLU A 411 2.71 -21.51 7.89
CA GLU A 411 2.21 -20.18 7.53
C GLU A 411 0.74 -20.30 7.15
N VAL A 412 -0.17 -19.74 7.96
CA VAL A 412 -1.62 -19.90 7.80
C VAL A 412 -2.25 -18.60 7.37
N HIS A 413 -3.10 -18.65 6.34
CA HIS A 413 -3.96 -17.56 5.90
C HIS A 413 -5.42 -17.94 6.07
N LEU A 414 -6.06 -17.28 7.04
CA LEU A 414 -7.42 -17.55 7.47
C LEU A 414 -8.38 -16.52 6.86
N PHE A 415 -9.39 -17.00 6.15
CA PHE A 415 -10.48 -16.18 5.60
C PHE A 415 -11.75 -16.42 6.41
N ASN A 416 -12.27 -15.40 7.10
CA ASN A 416 -13.57 -15.45 7.75
C ASN A 416 -14.63 -14.77 6.89
N ILE A 417 -15.61 -15.56 6.45
CA ILE A 417 -16.67 -15.10 5.56
C ILE A 417 -17.89 -14.77 6.42
N ALA A 418 -18.10 -13.47 6.65
CA ALA A 418 -19.14 -12.94 7.52
C ALA A 418 -20.31 -12.33 6.72
N GLY A 419 -21.53 -12.65 7.15
CA GLY A 419 -22.77 -12.12 6.58
C GLY A 419 -23.17 -12.71 5.22
N HIS A 420 -24.31 -12.24 4.71
CA HIS A 420 -24.75 -12.52 3.35
C HIS A 420 -23.88 -11.70 2.40
N ILE A 421 -23.22 -12.36 1.46
CA ILE A 421 -22.44 -11.70 0.42
C ILE A 421 -23.26 -11.76 -0.86
N PRO A 422 -23.67 -10.60 -1.42
CA PRO A 422 -24.48 -10.61 -2.63
C PRO A 422 -23.75 -11.33 -3.76
N ASP A 423 -24.50 -12.07 -4.58
CA ASP A 423 -23.93 -12.95 -5.62
C ASP A 423 -23.00 -12.22 -6.61
N GLN A 424 -23.28 -10.94 -6.89
CA GLN A 424 -22.44 -10.09 -7.74
C GLN A 424 -21.03 -9.90 -7.15
N PHE A 425 -20.93 -9.77 -5.82
CA PHE A 425 -19.65 -9.70 -5.14
C PHE A 425 -19.01 -11.08 -5.07
N ARG A 426 -19.78 -12.13 -4.73
CA ARG A 426 -19.29 -13.52 -4.67
C ARG A 426 -18.50 -13.90 -5.94
N LYS A 427 -19.03 -13.61 -7.13
CA LYS A 427 -18.34 -13.91 -8.40
C LYS A 427 -16.97 -13.23 -8.55
N ARG A 428 -16.72 -12.09 -7.90
CA ARG A 428 -15.47 -11.33 -8.00
C ARG A 428 -14.35 -11.84 -7.11
N TRP A 429 -14.64 -12.41 -5.94
CA TRP A 429 -13.60 -12.79 -4.96
C TRP A 429 -13.59 -14.29 -4.64
N PHE A 430 -14.65 -15.04 -4.95
CA PHE A 430 -14.74 -16.47 -4.59
C PHE A 430 -13.64 -17.33 -5.22
N HIS A 431 -13.03 -16.87 -6.31
CA HIS A 431 -11.87 -17.51 -6.91
C HIS A 431 -10.60 -17.45 -6.04
N GLN A 432 -10.52 -16.50 -5.10
CA GLN A 432 -9.41 -16.39 -4.15
C GLN A 432 -9.40 -17.53 -3.12
N LEU A 433 -10.55 -18.18 -2.90
CA LEU A 433 -10.67 -19.34 -2.01
C LEU A 433 -10.27 -20.66 -2.68
N GLU A 434 -9.92 -20.63 -3.97
CA GLU A 434 -9.50 -21.83 -4.71
C GLU A 434 -8.19 -22.38 -4.15
N GLY A 435 -8.12 -23.71 -4.08
CA GLY A 435 -6.96 -24.40 -3.52
C GLY A 435 -6.85 -24.32 -2.00
N ALA A 436 -7.91 -23.89 -1.29
CA ALA A 436 -7.94 -23.94 0.17
C ALA A 436 -7.58 -25.33 0.70
N THR A 437 -6.74 -25.37 1.74
CA THR A 437 -6.30 -26.62 2.37
C THR A 437 -7.47 -27.28 3.10
N ALA A 438 -8.20 -26.50 3.88
CA ALA A 438 -9.39 -26.95 4.58
C ALA A 438 -10.47 -25.86 4.68
N LEU A 439 -11.73 -26.30 4.68
CA LEU A 439 -12.92 -25.52 5.00
C LEU A 439 -13.29 -25.83 6.46
N ILE A 440 -13.22 -24.82 7.33
CA ILE A 440 -13.68 -24.89 8.71
C ILE A 440 -15.14 -24.40 8.73
N TYR A 441 -16.08 -25.33 8.95
CA TYR A 441 -17.50 -25.01 9.02
C TYR A 441 -17.97 -25.04 10.47
N THR A 442 -18.48 -23.92 10.98
CA THR A 442 -18.95 -23.78 12.37
C THR A 442 -20.48 -23.78 12.43
N VAL A 443 -21.02 -24.52 13.39
CA VAL A 443 -22.47 -24.68 13.61
C VAL A 443 -22.77 -24.57 15.09
N ASP A 444 -23.79 -23.80 15.45
CA ASP A 444 -24.34 -23.82 16.81
C ASP A 444 -25.41 -24.91 16.92
N VAL A 445 -25.05 -26.04 17.54
CA VAL A 445 -25.98 -27.17 17.67
C VAL A 445 -27.10 -26.89 18.66
N SER A 446 -26.99 -25.88 19.53
CA SER A 446 -28.02 -25.53 20.52
C SER A 446 -29.27 -24.87 19.92
N THR A 447 -29.22 -24.56 18.61
CA THR A 447 -30.32 -23.93 17.85
C THR A 447 -31.32 -24.92 17.25
N TYR A 448 -31.18 -26.22 17.54
CA TYR A 448 -32.01 -27.28 16.97
C TYR A 448 -33.51 -27.15 17.25
N ASP A 449 -33.89 -26.49 18.34
CA ASP A 449 -35.28 -26.27 18.76
C ASP A 449 -35.78 -24.85 18.43
N ARG A 450 -34.95 -24.04 17.75
CA ARG A 450 -35.33 -22.68 17.38
C ARG A 450 -36.10 -22.69 16.07
N PRO A 451 -37.26 -22.02 16.01
CA PRO A 451 -38.00 -21.89 14.76
C PRO A 451 -37.28 -20.97 13.78
N TYR A 452 -37.37 -21.31 12.50
CA TYR A 452 -36.96 -20.43 11.41
C TYR A 452 -37.90 -19.22 11.31
N LEU A 453 -37.35 -18.05 10.96
CA LEU A 453 -38.13 -16.82 10.85
C LEU A 453 -39.23 -16.97 9.77
N GLY A 454 -40.49 -16.95 10.20
CA GLY A 454 -41.66 -17.13 9.32
C GLY A 454 -42.17 -18.55 9.18
N GLN A 455 -41.51 -19.54 9.80
CA GLN A 455 -41.98 -20.93 9.86
C GLN A 455 -41.78 -21.52 11.27
N PRO A 456 -42.81 -21.53 12.13
CA PRO A 456 -42.67 -21.93 13.54
C PRO A 456 -42.37 -23.43 13.73
N THR A 457 -42.55 -24.25 12.69
CA THR A 457 -42.37 -25.71 12.74
C THR A 457 -41.00 -26.18 12.27
N GLU A 458 -40.23 -25.34 11.57
CA GLU A 458 -38.94 -25.73 11.00
C GLU A 458 -37.79 -25.26 11.89
N SER A 459 -36.88 -26.19 12.20
CA SER A 459 -35.68 -25.90 12.98
C SER A 459 -34.68 -25.04 12.21
N LEU A 460 -34.08 -24.07 12.88
CA LEU A 460 -32.99 -23.23 12.38
C LEU A 460 -31.77 -24.05 11.92
N LEU A 461 -31.55 -25.21 12.53
CA LEU A 461 -30.46 -26.13 12.18
C LEU A 461 -30.65 -26.77 10.78
N ILE A 462 -31.87 -26.80 10.24
CA ILE A 462 -32.13 -27.29 8.87
C ILE A 462 -31.46 -26.40 7.83
N GLU A 463 -31.51 -25.09 8.02
CA GLU A 463 -30.86 -24.12 7.15
C GLU A 463 -29.33 -24.23 7.25
N ASP A 464 -28.78 -24.62 8.41
CA ASP A 464 -27.34 -24.95 8.53
C ASP A 464 -26.95 -26.14 7.66
N PHE A 465 -27.78 -27.19 7.59
CA PHE A 465 -27.54 -28.32 6.69
C PHE A 465 -27.57 -27.88 5.22
N ALA A 466 -28.53 -27.03 4.83
CA ALA A 466 -28.64 -26.52 3.46
C ALA A 466 -27.46 -25.61 3.09
N ASN A 467 -27.05 -24.72 4.00
CA ASN A 467 -25.86 -23.89 3.82
C ASN A 467 -24.59 -24.74 3.70
N PHE A 468 -24.44 -25.76 4.54
CA PHE A 468 -23.33 -26.69 4.46
C PHE A 468 -23.30 -27.46 3.12
N ASP A 469 -24.45 -27.92 2.62
CA ASP A 469 -24.58 -28.58 1.30
C ASP A 469 -24.02 -27.69 0.18
N ALA A 470 -24.32 -26.39 0.21
CA ALA A 470 -23.82 -25.43 -0.78
C ALA A 470 -22.30 -25.20 -0.70
N TRP A 471 -21.71 -25.25 0.49
CA TRP A 471 -20.26 -25.11 0.68
C TRP A 471 -19.49 -26.40 0.35
N ALA A 472 -19.93 -27.53 0.91
CA ALA A 472 -19.28 -28.84 0.76
C ALA A 472 -19.30 -29.33 -0.69
N ASN A 473 -20.38 -29.02 -1.42
CA ASN A 473 -20.52 -29.46 -2.81
C ASN A 473 -20.02 -28.44 -3.85
N SER A 474 -19.46 -27.31 -3.41
CA SER A 474 -18.88 -26.32 -4.32
C SER A 474 -17.64 -26.88 -5.03
N PRO A 475 -17.52 -26.71 -6.37
CA PRO A 475 -16.38 -27.21 -7.13
C PRO A 475 -15.05 -26.57 -6.69
N LYS A 476 -15.09 -25.37 -6.08
CA LYS A 476 -13.88 -24.67 -5.62
C LYS A 476 -13.21 -25.34 -4.40
N PHE A 477 -13.95 -26.19 -3.68
CA PHE A 477 -13.46 -26.94 -2.52
C PHE A 477 -13.27 -28.44 -2.80
N ALA A 478 -13.29 -28.87 -4.06
CA ALA A 478 -13.19 -30.29 -4.43
C ALA A 478 -11.90 -30.98 -3.93
N GLY A 479 -10.80 -30.22 -3.80
CA GLY A 479 -9.53 -30.69 -3.26
C GLY A 479 -9.29 -30.37 -1.78
N SER A 480 -10.30 -29.86 -1.07
CA SER A 480 -10.19 -29.40 0.33
C SER A 480 -10.73 -30.45 1.30
N SER A 481 -10.23 -30.44 2.53
CA SER A 481 -10.84 -31.20 3.63
C SER A 481 -11.81 -30.33 4.41
N ILE A 482 -12.79 -30.93 5.09
CA ILE A 482 -13.75 -30.20 5.94
C ILE A 482 -13.41 -30.45 7.41
N MET A 483 -13.28 -29.38 8.18
CA MET A 483 -13.28 -29.42 9.65
C MET A 483 -14.64 -28.89 10.13
N LEU A 484 -15.47 -29.76 10.69
CA LEU A 484 -16.80 -29.42 11.18
C LEU A 484 -16.71 -29.14 12.68
N LEU A 485 -16.99 -27.91 13.09
CA LEU A 485 -17.00 -27.48 14.48
C LEU A 485 -18.46 -27.34 14.95
N LEU A 486 -18.86 -28.24 15.84
CA LEU A 486 -20.19 -28.29 16.44
C LEU A 486 -20.10 -27.62 17.82
N ASN A 487 -20.44 -26.34 17.86
CA ASN A 487 -20.31 -25.45 19.01
C ASN A 487 -21.54 -25.49 19.94
N ASN A 488 -21.38 -24.99 21.17
CA ASN A 488 -22.39 -24.92 22.23
C ASN A 488 -22.91 -26.32 22.62
N PHE A 489 -22.00 -27.29 22.67
CA PHE A 489 -22.28 -28.67 22.98
C PHE A 489 -22.84 -28.85 24.40
N THR A 490 -22.30 -28.15 25.40
CA THR A 490 -22.82 -28.24 26.78
C THR A 490 -24.28 -27.78 26.84
N ARG A 491 -24.59 -26.65 26.20
CA ARG A 491 -25.96 -26.11 26.12
C ARG A 491 -26.89 -27.06 25.36
N PHE A 492 -26.41 -27.67 24.27
CA PHE A 492 -27.17 -28.68 23.53
C PHE A 492 -27.56 -29.87 24.43
N ARG A 493 -26.61 -30.40 25.20
CA ARG A 493 -26.83 -31.54 26.11
C ARG A 493 -27.84 -31.24 27.22
N GLU A 494 -27.79 -30.03 27.79
CA GLU A 494 -28.74 -29.58 28.81
C GLU A 494 -30.14 -29.44 28.24
N LYS A 495 -30.28 -28.78 27.08
CA LYS A 495 -31.58 -28.56 26.42
C LYS A 495 -32.26 -29.86 25.99
N LEU A 496 -31.49 -30.86 25.58
CA LEU A 496 -32.03 -32.14 25.08
C LEU A 496 -32.93 -32.85 26.10
N GLN A 497 -32.76 -32.56 27.41
CA GLN A 497 -33.58 -33.11 28.49
C GLN A 497 -34.99 -32.51 28.53
N HIS A 498 -35.14 -31.26 28.10
CA HIS A 498 -36.39 -30.50 28.17
C HIS A 498 -37.07 -30.37 26.80
N SER A 499 -36.28 -30.41 25.73
CA SER A 499 -36.73 -30.24 24.35
C SER A 499 -36.21 -31.41 23.49
N PRO A 500 -36.97 -32.50 23.35
CA PRO A 500 -36.52 -33.68 22.62
C PRO A 500 -36.30 -33.39 21.13
N LEU A 501 -35.18 -33.87 20.58
CA LEU A 501 -34.83 -33.68 19.16
C LEU A 501 -35.91 -34.23 18.19
N ALA A 502 -36.60 -35.29 18.59
CA ALA A 502 -37.66 -35.93 17.79
C ALA A 502 -38.84 -35.00 17.47
N THR A 503 -39.08 -33.96 18.28
CA THR A 503 -40.13 -32.97 18.05
C THR A 503 -39.89 -32.15 16.79
N PHE A 504 -38.62 -31.86 16.48
CA PHE A 504 -38.23 -30.99 15.36
C PHE A 504 -37.73 -31.79 14.15
N PHE A 505 -37.24 -33.01 14.38
CA PHE A 505 -36.70 -33.88 13.35
C PHE A 505 -37.50 -35.20 13.30
N PRO A 506 -38.54 -35.30 12.47
CA PRO A 506 -39.39 -36.48 12.42
C PRO A 506 -38.67 -37.71 11.85
N ASP A 507 -37.55 -37.54 11.15
CA ASP A 507 -36.68 -38.62 10.66
C ASP A 507 -35.67 -39.11 11.73
N TYR A 508 -35.67 -38.51 12.92
CA TYR A 508 -34.84 -38.94 14.04
C TYR A 508 -35.48 -40.10 14.80
N ASN A 509 -34.85 -41.28 14.72
CA ASN A 509 -35.23 -42.44 15.51
C ASN A 509 -34.60 -42.35 16.90
N ALA A 510 -35.35 -41.80 17.86
CA ALA A 510 -34.91 -41.74 19.25
C ALA A 510 -34.77 -43.15 19.86
N PRO A 511 -33.78 -43.39 20.73
CA PRO A 511 -33.70 -44.63 21.48
C PRO A 511 -34.92 -44.77 22.41
N PRO A 512 -35.42 -45.99 22.66
CA PRO A 512 -36.63 -46.22 23.42
C PRO A 512 -36.51 -45.70 24.87
N SER A 513 -37.47 -44.86 25.28
CA SER A 513 -37.47 -44.12 26.56
C SER A 513 -37.48 -45.02 27.81
N SER A 514 -37.86 -46.29 27.68
CA SER A 514 -37.94 -47.25 28.79
C SER A 514 -36.60 -47.89 29.19
N SER A 515 -35.54 -47.75 28.37
CA SER A 515 -34.24 -48.40 28.62
C SER A 515 -33.02 -47.56 28.26
N ALA A 516 -33.22 -46.37 27.70
CA ALA A 516 -32.12 -45.49 27.28
C ALA A 516 -31.60 -44.68 28.46
N SER A 517 -30.30 -44.79 28.74
CA SER A 517 -29.62 -43.85 29.61
C SER A 517 -29.56 -42.46 28.96
N GLN A 518 -29.33 -41.41 29.75
CA GLN A 518 -29.17 -40.05 29.22
C GLN A 518 -28.01 -39.96 28.22
N GLU A 519 -26.95 -40.73 28.43
CA GLU A 519 -25.80 -40.82 27.51
C GLU A 519 -26.20 -41.45 26.17
N ASP A 520 -27.08 -42.46 26.16
CA ASP A 520 -27.54 -43.10 24.92
C ASP A 520 -28.34 -42.13 24.04
N VAL A 521 -29.20 -41.31 24.67
CA VAL A 521 -29.98 -40.27 23.97
C VAL A 521 -29.05 -39.22 23.36
N GLU A 522 -28.03 -38.80 24.11
CA GLU A 522 -27.03 -37.85 23.63
C GLU A 522 -26.23 -38.42 22.45
N VAL A 523 -25.71 -39.64 22.57
CA VAL A 523 -24.92 -40.30 21.52
C VAL A 523 -25.75 -40.49 20.26
N ALA A 524 -27.01 -40.93 20.39
CA ALA A 524 -27.92 -41.07 19.25
C ALA A 524 -28.18 -39.73 18.55
N ALA A 525 -28.42 -38.65 19.31
CA ALA A 525 -28.64 -37.31 18.76
C ALA A 525 -27.39 -36.78 18.04
N ARG A 526 -26.21 -36.96 18.62
CA ARG A 526 -24.93 -36.58 18.02
C ARG A 526 -24.67 -37.33 16.71
N GLN A 527 -24.90 -38.64 16.70
CA GLN A 527 -24.76 -39.47 15.51
C GLN A 527 -25.73 -39.06 14.41
N TYR A 528 -26.98 -38.73 14.75
CA TYR A 528 -27.97 -38.25 13.80
C TYR A 528 -27.52 -36.93 13.14
N ILE A 529 -27.13 -35.92 13.93
CA ILE A 529 -26.67 -34.62 13.41
C ILE A 529 -25.45 -34.81 12.50
N LEU A 530 -24.46 -35.60 12.94
CA LEU A 530 -23.27 -35.90 12.13
C LEU A 530 -23.63 -36.64 10.84
N ARG A 531 -24.58 -37.58 10.90
CA ARG A 531 -25.05 -38.31 9.71
C ARG A 531 -25.72 -37.37 8.71
N ARG A 532 -26.50 -36.39 9.16
CA ARG A 532 -27.12 -35.36 8.30
C ARG A 532 -26.05 -34.56 7.55
N PHE A 533 -25.01 -34.08 8.24
CA PHE A 533 -23.88 -33.39 7.59
C PHE A 533 -23.11 -34.31 6.63
N LYS A 534 -22.84 -35.56 7.01
CA LYS A 534 -22.19 -36.53 6.12
C LYS A 534 -23.00 -36.81 4.86
N ASN A 535 -24.33 -36.88 4.97
CA ASN A 535 -25.23 -37.09 3.84
C ASN A 535 -25.28 -35.88 2.88
N ALA A 536 -25.14 -34.65 3.41
CA ALA A 536 -25.05 -33.44 2.59
C ALA A 536 -23.73 -33.36 1.78
N ASN A 537 -22.67 -34.03 2.22
CA ASN A 537 -21.39 -34.07 1.51
C ASN A 537 -21.40 -35.08 0.33
N ARG A 538 -21.90 -34.65 -0.83
CA ARG A 538 -21.96 -35.46 -2.06
C ARG A 538 -20.59 -35.61 -2.71
N ASN A 539 -19.72 -34.62 -2.55
CA ASN A 539 -18.33 -34.63 -3.03
C ASN A 539 -17.41 -35.60 -2.25
N ARG A 540 -17.91 -36.26 -1.20
CA ARG A 540 -17.17 -37.22 -0.36
C ARG A 540 -15.84 -36.66 0.18
N LEU A 541 -15.82 -35.36 0.47
CA LEU A 541 -14.68 -34.72 1.11
C LEU A 541 -14.42 -35.34 2.48
N SER A 542 -13.16 -35.35 2.92
CA SER A 542 -12.82 -35.87 4.26
C SER A 542 -13.34 -34.91 5.33
N ILE A 543 -14.25 -35.39 6.20
CA ILE A 543 -14.83 -34.59 7.29
C ILE A 543 -14.18 -34.98 8.62
N TYR A 544 -13.64 -33.99 9.33
CA TYR A 544 -13.14 -34.10 10.69
C TYR A 544 -14.07 -33.31 11.60
N SER A 545 -14.82 -33.97 12.48
CA SER A 545 -15.81 -33.33 13.35
C SER A 545 -15.30 -33.14 14.78
N PHE A 546 -15.53 -31.97 15.34
CA PHE A 546 -15.20 -31.61 16.72
C PHE A 546 -16.45 -31.11 17.43
N TRP A 547 -16.75 -31.67 18.60
CA TRP A 547 -17.80 -31.20 19.51
C TRP A 547 -17.12 -30.34 20.57
N VAL A 548 -17.49 -29.07 20.63
CA VAL A 548 -16.73 -28.06 21.38
C VAL A 548 -17.65 -27.06 22.06
N ASP A 549 -17.15 -26.46 23.12
CA ASP A 549 -17.66 -25.22 23.68
C ASP A 549 -16.54 -24.19 23.53
N ILE A 550 -16.60 -23.36 22.48
CA ILE A 550 -15.53 -22.40 22.14
C ILE A 550 -15.43 -21.27 23.20
N ASP A 551 -16.26 -21.31 24.23
CA ASP A 551 -16.46 -20.24 25.22
C ASP A 551 -15.62 -20.46 26.48
N MET A 552 -15.16 -21.70 26.71
CA MET A 552 -14.35 -22.04 27.88
C MET A 552 -12.92 -21.53 27.69
N SER A 553 -12.35 -20.94 28.75
CA SER A 553 -11.09 -20.19 28.76
C SER A 553 -9.83 -20.97 28.36
N ASP A 554 -9.96 -22.22 27.91
CA ASP A 554 -8.85 -23.09 27.54
C ASP A 554 -9.12 -23.92 26.28
N ASN A 555 -9.37 -23.24 25.16
CA ASN A 555 -9.49 -23.87 23.84
C ASN A 555 -8.14 -24.33 23.26
N GLN A 556 -7.05 -24.33 24.05
CA GLN A 556 -5.75 -24.80 23.58
C GLN A 556 -5.82 -26.23 23.04
N HIS A 557 -6.62 -27.08 23.67
CA HIS A 557 -6.86 -28.45 23.23
C HIS A 557 -7.55 -28.51 21.85
N LEU A 558 -8.55 -27.66 21.61
CA LEU A 558 -9.22 -27.56 20.31
C LEU A 558 -8.22 -27.12 19.23
N TYR A 559 -7.47 -26.06 19.49
CA TYR A 559 -6.50 -25.52 18.55
C TYR A 559 -5.35 -26.52 18.29
N ALA A 560 -4.85 -27.21 19.31
CA ALA A 560 -3.88 -28.28 19.16
C ALA A 560 -4.41 -29.45 18.29
N ALA A 561 -5.67 -29.85 18.51
CA ALA A 561 -6.32 -30.89 17.71
C ALA A 561 -6.51 -30.44 16.25
N MET A 562 -6.99 -29.21 16.02
CA MET A 562 -7.12 -28.62 14.68
C MET A 562 -5.78 -28.55 13.96
N LYS A 563 -4.71 -28.12 14.66
CA LYS A 563 -3.35 -28.10 14.14
C LYS A 563 -2.90 -29.50 13.72
N LYS A 564 -3.06 -30.50 14.58
CA LYS A 564 -2.71 -31.90 14.28
C LYS A 564 -3.45 -32.42 13.05
N THR A 565 -4.75 -32.13 12.94
CA THR A 565 -5.56 -32.49 11.77
C THR A 565 -5.08 -31.75 10.52
N LEU A 566 -4.72 -30.47 10.62
CA LEU A 566 -4.20 -29.69 9.50
C LEU A 566 -2.87 -30.26 8.97
N THR A 567 -1.92 -30.56 9.86
CA THR A 567 -0.65 -31.20 9.49
C THR A 567 -0.91 -32.56 8.82
N HIS A 568 -1.86 -33.35 9.34
CA HIS A 568 -2.23 -34.62 8.73
C HIS A 568 -2.83 -34.44 7.31
N ILE A 569 -3.68 -33.45 7.10
CA ILE A 569 -4.26 -33.12 5.80
C ILE A 569 -3.15 -32.74 4.81
N GLN A 570 -2.21 -31.89 5.22
CA GLN A 570 -1.09 -31.48 4.37
C GLN A 570 -0.18 -32.66 4.01
N GLN A 571 0.18 -33.49 4.98
CA GLN A 571 0.98 -34.70 4.72
C GLN A 571 0.30 -35.64 3.72
N ARG A 572 -1.04 -35.78 3.82
CA ARG A 572 -1.82 -36.57 2.86
C ARG A 572 -1.79 -35.94 1.46
N LYS A 573 -1.94 -34.62 1.35
CA LYS A 573 -1.87 -33.91 0.05
C LYS A 573 -0.48 -34.02 -0.58
N ALA A 574 0.59 -33.82 0.19
CA ALA A 574 1.96 -33.97 -0.28
C ALA A 574 2.23 -35.39 -0.80
N ARG A 575 1.70 -36.43 -0.12
CA ARG A 575 1.81 -37.82 -0.59
C ARG A 575 1.06 -38.07 -1.90
N SER A 576 -0.13 -37.51 -2.08
CA SER A 576 -0.86 -37.66 -3.35
C SER A 576 -0.14 -36.97 -4.51
N GLU A 577 0.42 -35.78 -4.30
CA GLU A 577 1.14 -35.04 -5.34
C GLU A 577 2.42 -35.76 -5.79
N VAL A 578 3.17 -36.37 -4.87
CA VAL A 578 4.35 -37.21 -5.20
C VAL A 578 3.93 -38.51 -5.90
N GLY A 579 2.79 -39.08 -5.52
CA GLY A 579 2.20 -40.24 -6.20
C GLY A 579 1.86 -39.94 -7.65
N ASP A 580 1.17 -38.84 -7.92
CA ASP A 580 0.78 -38.43 -9.28
C ASP A 580 2.00 -38.04 -10.15
N ALA A 581 3.03 -37.43 -9.55
CA ALA A 581 4.29 -37.12 -10.23
C ALA A 581 5.10 -38.38 -10.60
N SER A 582 5.11 -39.40 -9.73
CA SER A 582 5.78 -40.68 -10.02
C SER A 582 5.02 -41.53 -11.05
N THR A 583 3.69 -41.43 -11.09
CA THR A 583 2.86 -42.16 -12.06
C THR A 583 2.94 -41.53 -13.46
N SER A 584 3.08 -40.20 -13.55
CA SER A 584 3.31 -39.49 -14.82
C SER A 584 4.73 -39.67 -15.36
N ALA A 585 5.75 -39.85 -14.49
CA ALA A 585 7.10 -40.20 -14.89
C ALA A 585 7.24 -41.69 -15.30
N GLY A 586 6.42 -42.59 -14.74
CA GLY A 586 6.40 -44.03 -15.07
C GLY A 586 5.73 -44.36 -16.41
N ALA A 587 4.95 -43.45 -16.99
CA ALA A 587 4.29 -43.66 -18.28
C ALA A 587 5.21 -43.43 -19.51
N TYR A 588 6.44 -42.95 -19.31
CA TYR A 588 7.42 -42.69 -20.38
C TYR A 588 8.62 -43.67 -20.39
N SER A 589 8.62 -44.75 -19.58
CA SER A 589 9.80 -45.63 -19.43
C SER A 589 9.61 -47.10 -19.83
N SER A 590 8.59 -47.46 -20.61
CA SER A 590 8.45 -48.81 -21.18
C SER A 590 8.47 -48.82 -22.71
N GLY A 591 9.68 -48.84 -23.27
CA GLY A 591 9.89 -49.26 -24.67
C GLY A 591 11.09 -48.58 -25.33
N GLY A 592 12.23 -49.27 -25.45
CA GLY A 592 13.34 -48.77 -26.26
C GLY A 592 14.68 -49.42 -25.96
N THR A 593 14.85 -50.65 -26.43
CA THR A 593 16.10 -51.41 -26.44
C THR A 593 17.22 -50.69 -27.21
N PHE A 594 18.44 -50.87 -26.73
CA PHE A 594 19.72 -50.35 -27.22
C PHE A 594 19.90 -50.29 -28.75
N GLY A 595 20.39 -49.15 -29.25
CA GLY A 595 20.94 -48.96 -30.60
C GLY A 595 21.86 -47.74 -30.67
N ARG A 596 23.16 -47.99 -30.78
CA ARG A 596 24.28 -47.03 -30.79
C ARG A 596 24.46 -46.41 -32.18
N ALA A 597 24.47 -45.07 -32.32
CA ALA A 597 25.17 -44.34 -33.40
C ALA A 597 25.30 -42.82 -33.10
N THR A 598 26.46 -42.30 -33.48
CA THR A 598 27.04 -40.95 -33.36
C THR A 598 26.40 -39.86 -34.24
N PRO A 599 26.75 -38.56 -34.07
CA PRO A 599 25.90 -37.44 -34.45
C PRO A 599 26.14 -36.94 -35.88
N SER A 600 25.09 -36.44 -36.54
CA SER A 600 25.26 -35.56 -37.71
C SER A 600 24.22 -34.42 -37.69
N SER A 601 24.78 -33.22 -37.67
CA SER A 601 24.36 -31.96 -38.31
C SER A 601 22.87 -31.65 -38.49
N PHE A 602 22.49 -30.56 -37.84
CA PHE A 602 21.56 -29.53 -38.31
C PHE A 602 21.40 -29.47 -39.83
N THR A 603 20.14 -29.44 -40.30
CA THR A 603 19.71 -28.47 -41.30
C THR A 603 18.22 -28.17 -41.18
N ARG A 604 17.94 -26.91 -41.46
CA ARG A 604 16.74 -26.11 -41.21
C ARG A 604 15.90 -26.06 -42.49
N SER A 605 14.59 -26.25 -42.37
CA SER A 605 13.50 -25.75 -43.23
C SER A 605 12.30 -26.67 -42.99
N GLY A 606 11.09 -26.26 -42.70
CA GLY A 606 10.41 -25.02 -43.02
C GLY A 606 9.03 -25.41 -43.56
N THR A 607 8.00 -24.72 -43.06
CA THR A 607 6.70 -24.48 -43.68
C THR A 607 5.67 -25.63 -43.80
N LEU A 608 4.65 -25.48 -42.94
CA LEU A 608 3.25 -25.15 -43.24
C LEU A 608 2.29 -26.19 -43.86
N ARG A 609 1.05 -26.05 -43.35
CA ARG A 609 -0.27 -26.53 -43.80
C ARG A 609 -0.55 -28.02 -43.63
N SER A 610 -1.79 -28.46 -43.51
CA SER A 610 -3.07 -27.93 -43.00
C SER A 610 -4.08 -29.06 -43.25
N LYS A 611 -5.12 -29.15 -42.41
CA LYS A 611 -6.37 -29.91 -42.65
C LYS A 611 -6.16 -31.44 -42.69
N GLY A 612 -7.05 -32.26 -42.15
CA GLY A 612 -8.32 -32.03 -41.50
C GLY A 612 -9.04 -33.37 -41.40
N SER A 613 -9.90 -33.45 -40.38
CA SER A 613 -11.13 -34.23 -40.29
C SER A 613 -11.12 -35.76 -40.41
N VAL A 614 -12.18 -36.30 -39.81
CA VAL A 614 -12.74 -37.66 -39.86
C VAL A 614 -12.06 -38.59 -38.84
N GLY A 615 -12.73 -39.13 -37.82
CA GLY A 615 -14.15 -39.46 -37.67
C GLY A 615 -14.26 -40.98 -37.50
N LEU A 616 -15.24 -41.42 -36.68
CA LEU A 616 -15.68 -42.81 -36.40
C LEU A 616 -14.92 -43.50 -35.24
N SER A 617 -15.55 -43.67 -34.06
CA SER A 617 -16.49 -44.75 -33.68
C SER A 617 -15.78 -46.11 -33.63
N SER A 618 -15.83 -46.97 -32.62
CA SER A 618 -16.89 -47.31 -31.66
C SER A 618 -16.38 -48.48 -30.78
N GLN A 619 -17.16 -48.83 -29.74
CA GLN A 619 -17.12 -50.08 -28.97
C GLN A 619 -15.95 -50.20 -27.98
N GLY A 620 -16.13 -50.57 -26.71
CA GLY A 620 -17.17 -51.39 -26.07
C GLY A 620 -16.45 -52.46 -25.25
N LEU A 621 -17.08 -52.91 -24.15
CA LEU A 621 -16.61 -53.92 -23.18
C LEU A 621 -15.59 -53.40 -22.15
N SER A 622 -15.60 -53.74 -20.85
CA SER A 622 -16.51 -54.36 -19.89
C SER A 622 -15.64 -54.59 -18.63
N SER A 623 -16.16 -54.32 -17.44
CA SER A 623 -15.48 -54.56 -16.14
C SER A 623 -15.15 -56.06 -15.90
N PRO A 624 -14.31 -56.43 -14.90
CA PRO A 624 -14.67 -56.41 -13.46
C PRO A 624 -13.50 -55.92 -12.56
N GLY A 625 -13.68 -55.30 -11.40
CA GLY A 625 -14.23 -55.85 -10.15
C GLY A 625 -13.09 -56.18 -9.16
N GLY A 626 -13.00 -55.47 -8.02
CA GLY A 626 -11.90 -55.74 -7.06
C GLY A 626 -11.82 -54.88 -5.79
N ARG A 627 -12.71 -55.18 -4.83
CA ARG A 627 -12.54 -55.15 -3.35
C ARG A 627 -12.04 -53.92 -2.58
N SER A 628 -13.01 -53.39 -1.84
CA SER A 628 -12.96 -52.60 -0.60
C SER A 628 -12.11 -53.22 0.52
N GLY A 629 -11.32 -52.39 1.21
CA GLY A 629 -10.69 -52.67 2.50
C GLY A 629 -11.00 -51.54 3.49
N THR A 630 -11.87 -51.83 4.44
CA THR A 630 -12.23 -51.01 5.62
C THR A 630 -11.18 -51.15 6.71
N VAL A 631 -10.71 -50.04 7.29
CA VAL A 631 -9.96 -50.02 8.55
C VAL A 631 -10.63 -49.08 9.54
N THR A 632 -10.84 -49.62 10.72
CA THR A 632 -11.62 -49.20 11.88
C THR A 632 -11.01 -48.04 12.67
N GLU A 633 -11.90 -47.22 13.25
CA GLU A 633 -11.65 -46.22 14.29
C GLU A 633 -11.03 -46.84 15.56
N ARG A 634 -10.12 -46.09 16.20
CA ARG A 634 -9.78 -46.25 17.62
C ARG A 634 -10.03 -44.92 18.33
N ALA A 635 -11.02 -44.93 19.21
CA ALA A 635 -11.25 -43.91 20.21
C ALA A 635 -10.17 -44.02 21.30
N VAL A 636 -9.63 -42.88 21.73
CA VAL A 636 -8.94 -42.75 23.02
C VAL A 636 -9.34 -41.40 23.62
N SER A 637 -10.01 -41.47 24.76
CA SER A 637 -10.05 -40.46 25.82
C SER A 637 -9.38 -41.10 27.05
N PRO A 638 -8.92 -40.35 28.06
CA PRO A 638 -8.91 -38.89 28.22
C PRO A 638 -7.63 -38.22 27.69
#